data_AF-R1DDC4-F1
#
_entry.id   AF-R1DDC4-F1
#
_cell.length_a   1.000
_cell.length_b   1.000
_cell.length_c   1.000
_cell.angle_alpha   90.00
_cell.angle_beta   90.00
_cell.angle_gamma   90.00
#
_symmetry.space_group_name_H-M   'P 1'
#
loop_
_entity.id
_entity.type
_entity.pdbx_description
1 polymer ?
#
loop_
_entity_poly.entity_id
_entity_poly.type
_entity_poly.pdbx_seq_one_letter_code
_entity_poly.pdbx_strand_id
1 'polypeptide(L)'
;MPRHGAFPASACPCSESGCFQRPAADWAPLQCRASSLCGRALDSAIIERPADADSGRVTILTVLSYTPNPDTPGDFSRYLHQFRSLVNLLHSLLLTATTLPVHTLVTTRYAEFEERLQALKARMLPVAPLAPPAWARKIFAGTFDKLQAVSLVQFDKVIFLDNDCQVLRNIDHLAYVDAPAAVFHSPDALQPQGGINSGMMVLRPSREAAAEVIEAMRSLPADTVVDGSDQAVWHAYFKRHPVYELPRGYNFRTNTGILDRDRCLAYIIHHVDKSSRQGTLKPEIMRSVYTRTGCWPLLMFPDALRLKVDANATAWNERFRHAPPLTAEEEGSPDGVRDRSLLRPVLAPGNLVGGLFNQIFALIGCCLVAHATGSALLLPEFTSHVLNGAVEPFGALFDEERFRRGMRAAGLRVLRKSTNARRTWSASRAGRTSGTSNSWPYLDYFYSVRERRRRMCTGLHPLETAAWRSLRPAPPIAREAARFRATAGLRESYGCVHARIERDMLFSADRVGAGPPPTLAQLQEGMAAVPALHGAREVFVAVGKNVPRKADEKMLASGRTAWGARFARTATGARVSYDSRWSSANSSYTRAAVLDFAVCRGAAWFVGWPGSSFSQGLAIDQQVNRGAPWYAACPLGQSCHDPAKVWKREFAEKTCTTRMAAELLTRRTDGGADDKLCVANRSWVCTSGGGGTASDADLKAVVEAMKPPLLPVGMHVAK
;
A
#
# COMPACT_ATOMS: atom_id res chain seq x y z
N MET A 1 21.75 -21.81 -6.72
CA MET A 1 20.43 -22.45 -6.62
C MET A 1 19.66 -22.16 -7.89
N PRO A 2 19.14 -23.17 -8.62
CA PRO A 2 18.41 -22.91 -9.85
C PRO A 2 17.03 -22.31 -9.52
N ARG A 3 16.79 -21.08 -9.99
CA ARG A 3 15.46 -20.53 -10.24
C ARG A 3 15.01 -21.06 -11.61
N HIS A 4 13.71 -21.14 -11.85
CA HIS A 4 13.02 -21.80 -12.98
C HIS A 4 12.65 -23.26 -12.72
N GLY A 5 11.76 -23.47 -11.72
CA GLY A 5 10.90 -24.65 -11.66
C GLY A 5 9.48 -24.24 -12.05
N ALA A 6 8.87 -24.99 -12.95
CA ALA A 6 7.47 -24.86 -13.37
C ALA A 6 6.50 -24.79 -12.17
N PHE A 7 5.35 -24.14 -12.38
CA PHE A 7 4.26 -24.07 -11.41
C PHE A 7 3.77 -25.49 -11.06
N PRO A 8 3.40 -25.79 -9.80
CA PRO A 8 2.70 -27.04 -9.54
C PRO A 8 1.32 -26.98 -10.21
N ALA A 9 1.01 -27.99 -11.02
CA ALA A 9 -0.20 -28.82 -11.02
C ALA A 9 -1.56 -28.25 -10.53
N SER A 10 -1.59 -27.48 -9.45
CA SER A 10 -2.76 -27.19 -8.61
C SER A 10 -3.54 -25.90 -8.93
N ALA A 11 -3.30 -25.22 -10.05
CA ALA A 11 -4.01 -23.96 -10.33
C ALA A 11 -5.51 -24.18 -10.58
N CYS A 12 -5.86 -25.29 -11.25
CA CYS A 12 -7.23 -25.70 -11.56
C CYS A 12 -7.37 -27.21 -11.31
N PRO A 13 -7.99 -27.66 -10.21
CA PRO A 13 -8.30 -29.07 -9.94
C PRO A 13 -8.84 -29.88 -11.14
N CYS A 14 -9.65 -29.25 -12.00
CA CYS A 14 -10.26 -29.90 -13.15
C CYS A 14 -9.28 -30.42 -14.20
N SER A 15 -8.09 -29.81 -14.33
CA SER A 15 -7.12 -30.20 -15.37
C SER A 15 -6.35 -31.48 -15.05
N GLU A 16 -6.37 -31.93 -13.79
CA GLU A 16 -5.57 -33.09 -13.36
C GLU A 16 -6.43 -34.28 -12.91
N SER A 17 -7.62 -34.05 -12.37
CA SER A 17 -8.47 -35.10 -11.80
C SER A 17 -9.93 -35.03 -12.23
N GLY A 18 -10.32 -34.06 -13.08
CA GLY A 18 -11.72 -33.65 -13.20
C GLY A 18 -12.23 -32.96 -11.93
N CYS A 19 -13.36 -32.27 -11.99
CA CYS A 19 -13.89 -31.63 -10.78
C CYS A 19 -14.30 -32.67 -9.73
N PHE A 20 -13.60 -32.63 -8.59
CA PHE A 20 -13.89 -33.36 -7.35
C PHE A 20 -14.40 -34.81 -7.55
N GLN A 21 -13.50 -35.78 -7.67
CA GLN A 21 -13.84 -37.22 -7.77
C GLN A 21 -14.30 -37.89 -6.46
N ARG A 22 -14.43 -37.15 -5.35
CA ARG A 22 -14.93 -37.72 -4.07
C ARG A 22 -16.18 -36.95 -3.61
N PRO A 23 -17.39 -37.41 -4.00
CA PRO A 23 -18.61 -36.91 -3.42
C PRO A 23 -18.68 -37.32 -1.93
N ALA A 24 -19.20 -36.44 -1.07
CA ALA A 24 -20.16 -36.92 -0.09
C ALA A 24 -21.33 -37.52 -0.91
N ALA A 25 -21.78 -38.73 -0.56
CA ALA A 25 -22.48 -39.70 -1.42
C ALA A 25 -23.71 -39.21 -2.22
N ASP A 26 -24.19 -37.98 -2.02
CA ASP A 26 -25.48 -37.49 -2.53
C ASP A 26 -25.36 -36.34 -3.55
N TRP A 27 -24.13 -35.92 -3.91
CA TRP A 27 -23.91 -34.81 -4.84
C TRP A 27 -23.32 -35.31 -6.17
N ALA A 28 -24.14 -35.34 -7.22
CA ALA A 28 -23.64 -35.52 -8.59
C ALA A 28 -22.53 -34.48 -8.87
N PRO A 29 -21.40 -34.89 -9.49
CA PRO A 29 -20.26 -34.00 -9.69
C PRO A 29 -20.65 -32.82 -10.58
N LEU A 30 -20.24 -31.62 -10.17
CA LEU A 30 -20.39 -30.42 -11.00
C LEU A 30 -19.64 -30.63 -12.32
N GLN A 31 -20.33 -30.36 -13.43
CA GLN A 31 -19.68 -30.37 -14.74
C GLN A 31 -18.79 -29.14 -14.85
N CYS A 32 -17.50 -29.34 -15.08
CA CYS A 32 -16.56 -28.23 -15.19
C CYS A 32 -15.54 -28.43 -16.30
N ARG A 33 -14.91 -27.32 -16.71
CA ARG A 33 -13.86 -27.27 -17.73
C ARG A 33 -12.76 -26.34 -17.28
N ALA A 34 -11.51 -26.59 -17.67
CA ALA A 34 -10.44 -25.63 -17.41
C ALA A 34 -10.72 -24.33 -18.17
N SER A 35 -10.62 -23.18 -17.48
CA SER A 35 -10.66 -21.88 -18.18
C SER A 35 -9.36 -21.65 -18.98
N SER A 36 -9.41 -20.68 -19.88
CA SER A 36 -8.24 -20.20 -20.63
C SER A 36 -7.10 -19.65 -19.75
N LEU A 37 -7.36 -19.44 -18.45
CA LEU A 37 -6.38 -18.97 -17.47
C LEU A 37 -5.68 -20.11 -16.72
N CYS A 38 -6.19 -21.34 -16.81
CA CYS A 38 -5.54 -22.51 -16.20
C CYS A 38 -4.19 -22.80 -16.88
N GLY A 39 -3.18 -23.19 -16.09
CA GLY A 39 -1.84 -23.55 -16.58
C GLY A 39 -0.97 -22.38 -17.08
N ARG A 40 -1.48 -21.15 -17.12
CA ARG A 40 -0.69 -19.98 -17.51
C ARG A 40 0.17 -19.48 -16.35
N ALA A 41 1.43 -19.17 -16.63
CA ALA A 41 2.30 -18.47 -15.69
C ALA A 41 1.76 -17.05 -15.47
N LEU A 42 1.23 -16.80 -14.27
CA LEU A 42 0.58 -15.52 -13.88
C LEU A 42 1.51 -14.29 -13.93
N ASP A 43 2.81 -14.48 -14.13
CA ASP A 43 3.80 -13.40 -14.25
C ASP A 43 4.00 -12.89 -15.69
N SER A 44 3.48 -13.59 -16.71
CA SER A 44 3.93 -13.42 -18.09
C SER A 44 3.07 -12.55 -19.01
N ALA A 45 2.00 -11.93 -18.54
CA ALA A 45 1.23 -11.05 -19.40
C ALA A 45 0.51 -9.96 -18.60
N ILE A 46 0.89 -8.70 -18.87
CA ILE A 46 -0.14 -7.73 -19.27
C ILE A 46 -0.96 -8.50 -20.30
N ILE A 47 -2.11 -9.04 -19.91
CA ILE A 47 -3.02 -9.64 -20.89
C ILE A 47 -3.48 -8.43 -21.69
N GLU A 48 -2.75 -8.17 -22.77
CA GLU A 48 -3.00 -7.05 -23.66
C GLU A 48 -4.46 -7.13 -24.05
N ARG A 49 -5.17 -6.03 -23.81
CA ARG A 49 -6.54 -5.87 -24.25
C ARG A 49 -6.54 -6.19 -25.75
N PRO A 50 -7.24 -7.25 -26.22
CA PRO A 50 -7.33 -7.53 -27.64
C PRO A 50 -7.79 -6.24 -28.34
N ALA A 51 -7.18 -5.91 -29.47
CA ALA A 51 -7.44 -4.64 -30.19
C ALA A 51 -8.93 -4.46 -30.57
N ASP A 52 -9.70 -5.56 -30.58
CA ASP A 52 -11.10 -5.60 -30.97
C ASP A 52 -12.09 -5.47 -29.78
N ALA A 53 -11.59 -5.18 -28.57
CA ALA A 53 -12.37 -5.22 -27.33
C ALA A 53 -13.30 -4.01 -27.07
N ASP A 54 -13.85 -3.42 -28.13
CA ASP A 54 -14.64 -2.18 -28.07
C ASP A 54 -16.15 -2.37 -28.30
N SER A 55 -16.70 -3.59 -28.20
CA SER A 55 -18.13 -3.83 -28.45
C SER A 55 -18.94 -4.49 -27.32
N GLY A 56 -18.33 -4.96 -26.23
CA GLY A 56 -19.05 -5.71 -25.19
C GLY A 56 -19.54 -4.86 -24.02
N ARG A 57 -20.82 -4.97 -23.67
CA ARG A 57 -21.41 -4.44 -22.44
C ARG A 57 -20.98 -5.30 -21.24
N VAL A 58 -19.68 -5.35 -20.94
CA VAL A 58 -19.11 -6.08 -19.80
C VAL A 58 -19.02 -5.16 -18.58
N THR A 59 -19.38 -5.67 -17.40
CA THR A 59 -19.27 -4.91 -16.15
C THR A 59 -18.74 -5.76 -15.01
N ILE A 60 -18.06 -5.09 -14.07
CA ILE A 60 -17.92 -5.62 -12.71
C ILE A 60 -19.23 -5.31 -11.97
N LEU A 61 -19.79 -6.30 -11.29
CA LEU A 61 -21.04 -6.17 -10.53
C LEU A 61 -20.81 -6.54 -9.08
N THR A 62 -21.44 -5.79 -8.19
CA THR A 62 -21.52 -6.08 -6.76
C THR A 62 -22.93 -5.76 -6.25
N VAL A 63 -23.24 -6.08 -5.00
CA VAL A 63 -24.59 -5.93 -4.41
C VAL A 63 -24.49 -5.28 -3.05
N LEU A 64 -25.16 -4.15 -2.88
CA LEU A 64 -25.43 -3.56 -1.57
C LEU A 64 -26.89 -3.82 -1.23
N SER A 65 -27.13 -4.93 -0.54
CA SER A 65 -28.47 -5.32 -0.12
C SER A 65 -28.63 -5.31 1.39
N TYR A 66 -29.74 -4.73 1.82
CA TYR A 66 -30.14 -4.75 3.22
C TYR A 66 -31.61 -5.11 3.32
N THR A 67 -31.88 -6.24 3.95
CA THR A 67 -33.22 -6.59 4.41
C THR A 67 -33.28 -6.23 5.89
N PRO A 68 -34.08 -5.23 6.30
CA PRO A 68 -34.31 -4.96 7.71
C PRO A 68 -34.80 -6.25 8.37
N ASN A 69 -34.14 -6.68 9.45
CA ASN A 69 -34.65 -7.81 10.22
C ASN A 69 -35.85 -7.31 11.03
N PRO A 70 -37.08 -7.84 10.81
CA PRO A 70 -38.25 -7.41 11.56
C PRO A 70 -38.14 -7.69 13.06
N ASP A 71 -37.36 -8.72 13.45
CA ASP A 71 -37.12 -9.08 14.85
C ASP A 71 -36.12 -8.12 15.54
N THR A 72 -35.34 -7.37 14.75
CA THR A 72 -34.40 -6.33 15.24
C THR A 72 -34.48 -5.07 14.38
N PRO A 73 -35.61 -4.32 14.44
CA PRO A 73 -35.75 -3.07 13.71
C PRO A 73 -34.62 -2.10 14.10
N GLY A 74 -33.84 -1.64 13.12
CA GLY A 74 -32.76 -0.68 13.35
C GLY A 74 -31.33 -1.23 13.36
N ASP A 75 -31.08 -2.48 12.94
CA ASP A 75 -29.70 -3.00 12.75
C ASP A 75 -29.04 -2.43 11.47
N PHE A 76 -28.97 -1.10 11.39
CA PHE A 76 -28.27 -0.35 10.32
C PHE A 76 -26.77 -0.69 10.29
N SER A 77 -26.24 -1.30 11.36
CA SER A 77 -24.85 -1.73 11.44
C SER A 77 -24.49 -2.74 10.34
N ARG A 78 -25.43 -3.60 9.93
CA ARG A 78 -25.23 -4.55 8.82
C ARG A 78 -25.11 -3.83 7.47
N TYR A 79 -25.98 -2.85 7.22
CA TYR A 79 -25.89 -2.01 6.01
C TYR A 79 -24.54 -1.29 6.00
N LEU A 80 -24.16 -0.66 7.12
CA LEU A 80 -22.86 0.01 7.24
C LEU A 80 -21.69 -0.95 7.05
N HIS A 81 -21.78 -2.17 7.54
CA HIS A 81 -20.75 -3.19 7.33
C HIS A 81 -20.59 -3.52 5.85
N GLN A 82 -21.69 -3.81 5.15
CA GLN A 82 -21.64 -4.07 3.70
C GLN A 82 -21.12 -2.86 2.92
N PHE A 83 -21.60 -1.65 3.25
CA PHE A 83 -21.15 -0.41 2.64
C PHE A 83 -19.64 -0.21 2.80
N ARG A 84 -19.08 -0.48 4.00
CA ARG A 84 -17.64 -0.39 4.25
C ARG A 84 -16.83 -1.37 3.41
N SER A 85 -17.28 -2.62 3.37
CA SER A 85 -16.65 -3.67 2.57
C SER A 85 -16.68 -3.29 1.08
N LEU A 86 -17.82 -2.80 0.59
CA LEU A 86 -17.97 -2.28 -0.77
C LEU A 86 -17.01 -1.11 -1.06
N VAL A 87 -16.92 -0.11 -0.17
CA VAL A 87 -15.96 1.00 -0.33
C VAL A 87 -14.52 0.49 -0.47
N ASN A 88 -14.14 -0.51 0.33
CA ASN A 88 -12.80 -1.12 0.24
C ASN A 88 -12.60 -1.84 -1.10
N LEU A 89 -13.60 -2.59 -1.56
CA LEU A 89 -13.59 -3.23 -2.87
C LEU A 89 -13.41 -2.18 -3.99
N LEU A 90 -14.21 -1.12 -4.00
CA LEU A 90 -14.15 -0.06 -5.02
C LEU A 90 -12.79 0.64 -5.03
N HIS A 91 -12.22 0.94 -3.87
CA HIS A 91 -10.86 1.48 -3.79
C HIS A 91 -9.82 0.52 -4.36
N SER A 92 -9.93 -0.78 -4.08
CA SER A 92 -8.99 -1.79 -4.59
C SER A 92 -9.06 -1.90 -6.12
N LEU A 93 -10.27 -1.78 -6.69
CA LEU A 93 -10.49 -1.71 -8.14
C LEU A 93 -9.87 -0.45 -8.77
N LEU A 94 -10.09 0.73 -8.16
CA LEU A 94 -9.49 1.99 -8.63
C LEU A 94 -7.95 1.94 -8.62
N LEU A 95 -7.36 1.34 -7.59
CA LEU A 95 -5.91 1.27 -7.42
C LEU A 95 -5.23 0.23 -8.30
N THR A 96 -5.97 -0.80 -8.71
CA THR A 96 -5.55 -1.75 -9.73
C THR A 96 -5.86 -1.26 -11.14
N ALA A 97 -6.36 -0.02 -11.26
CA ALA A 97 -6.63 0.67 -12.50
C ALA A 97 -7.56 -0.13 -13.44
N THR A 98 -8.63 -0.71 -12.89
CA THR A 98 -9.67 -1.31 -13.74
C THR A 98 -10.24 -0.27 -14.71
N THR A 99 -10.47 -0.70 -15.94
CA THR A 99 -11.11 0.07 -17.01
C THR A 99 -12.56 -0.34 -17.22
N LEU A 100 -12.98 -1.48 -16.65
CA LEU A 100 -14.35 -1.95 -16.71
C LEU A 100 -15.27 -1.05 -15.88
N PRO A 101 -16.50 -0.78 -16.35
CA PRO A 101 -17.49 -0.12 -15.52
C PRO A 101 -17.81 -0.98 -14.30
N VAL A 102 -18.08 -0.32 -13.17
CA VAL A 102 -18.50 -0.98 -11.93
C VAL A 102 -19.94 -0.59 -11.64
N HIS A 103 -20.81 -1.59 -11.56
CA HIS A 103 -22.20 -1.40 -11.16
C HIS A 103 -22.45 -2.05 -9.78
N THR A 104 -23.35 -1.46 -9.01
CA THR A 104 -23.78 -1.98 -7.71
C THR A 104 -25.29 -2.12 -7.71
N LEU A 105 -25.79 -3.34 -7.54
CA LEU A 105 -27.20 -3.57 -7.27
C LEU A 105 -27.54 -2.98 -5.90
N VAL A 106 -28.56 -2.13 -5.83
CA VAL A 106 -29.04 -1.54 -4.59
C VAL A 106 -30.50 -1.89 -4.37
N THR A 107 -30.81 -2.56 -3.26
CA THR A 107 -32.19 -2.89 -2.88
C THR A 107 -32.78 -1.90 -1.87
N THR A 108 -31.92 -1.31 -1.03
CA THR A 108 -32.27 -0.21 -0.12
C THR A 108 -31.43 1.00 -0.47
N ARG A 109 -32.10 2.12 -0.72
CA ARG A 109 -31.49 3.34 -1.25
C ARG A 109 -31.31 4.41 -0.17
N TYR A 110 -30.10 4.94 -0.09
CA TYR A 110 -29.75 6.05 0.77
C TYR A 110 -28.83 7.03 0.02
N ALA A 111 -29.36 8.20 -0.34
CA ALA A 111 -28.66 9.20 -1.17
C ALA A 111 -27.22 9.49 -0.72
N GLU A 112 -26.99 9.73 0.59
CA GLU A 112 -25.66 10.06 1.12
C GLU A 112 -24.63 8.94 0.89
N PHE A 113 -25.07 7.68 0.89
CA PHE A 113 -24.21 6.52 0.66
C PHE A 113 -23.99 6.31 -0.84
N GLU A 114 -25.04 6.43 -1.65
CA GLU A 114 -24.94 6.35 -3.11
C GLU A 114 -24.02 7.43 -3.69
N GLU A 115 -24.11 8.69 -3.24
CA GLU A 115 -23.20 9.78 -3.64
C GLU A 115 -21.72 9.42 -3.39
N ARG A 116 -21.43 8.75 -2.28
CA ARG A 116 -20.06 8.31 -1.95
C ARG A 116 -19.58 7.17 -2.85
N LEU A 117 -20.45 6.23 -3.18
CA LEU A 117 -20.13 5.14 -4.11
C LEU A 117 -19.93 5.67 -5.54
N GLN A 118 -20.75 6.64 -5.95
CA GLN A 118 -20.61 7.35 -7.23
C GLN A 118 -19.30 8.13 -7.31
N ALA A 119 -18.86 8.76 -6.21
CA ALA A 119 -17.54 9.40 -6.14
C ALA A 119 -16.38 8.40 -6.33
N LEU A 120 -16.62 7.11 -6.07
CA LEU A 120 -15.71 5.99 -6.35
C LEU A 120 -15.96 5.34 -7.72
N LYS A 121 -16.69 6.03 -8.61
CA LYS A 121 -17.04 5.61 -9.97
C LYS A 121 -17.96 4.37 -10.05
N ALA A 122 -18.62 3.99 -8.97
CA ALA A 122 -19.65 2.95 -9.01
C ALA A 122 -20.99 3.52 -9.50
N ARG A 123 -21.69 2.78 -10.36
CA ARG A 123 -23.02 3.12 -10.87
C ARG A 123 -24.09 2.31 -10.15
N MET A 124 -25.09 2.97 -9.59
CA MET A 124 -26.14 2.28 -8.84
C MET A 124 -27.17 1.70 -9.82
N LEU A 125 -27.57 0.45 -9.60
CA LEU A 125 -28.62 -0.23 -10.32
C LEU A 125 -29.71 -0.59 -9.31
N PRO A 126 -30.77 0.22 -9.18
CA PRO A 126 -31.85 -0.08 -8.25
C PRO A 126 -32.60 -1.32 -8.71
N VAL A 127 -32.82 -2.25 -7.78
CA VAL A 127 -33.56 -3.48 -8.02
C VAL A 127 -34.46 -3.79 -6.84
N ALA A 128 -35.59 -4.44 -7.10
CA ALA A 128 -36.43 -4.94 -6.02
C ALA A 128 -35.70 -6.06 -5.26
N PRO A 129 -35.77 -6.11 -3.92
CA PRO A 129 -35.20 -7.22 -3.17
C PRO A 129 -35.89 -8.54 -3.52
N LEU A 130 -35.10 -9.60 -3.69
CA LEU A 130 -35.61 -10.95 -3.84
C LEU A 130 -36.03 -11.50 -2.49
N ALA A 131 -37.25 -12.05 -2.43
CA ALA A 131 -37.72 -12.76 -1.26
C ALA A 131 -36.88 -14.05 -1.08
N PRO A 132 -36.20 -14.22 0.07
CA PRO A 132 -35.45 -15.43 0.33
C PRO A 132 -36.42 -16.62 0.46
N PRO A 133 -36.02 -17.82 0.00
CA PRO A 133 -36.85 -19.02 0.13
C PRO A 133 -37.00 -19.42 1.59
N ALA A 134 -38.04 -20.19 1.92
CA ALA A 134 -38.36 -20.58 3.30
C ALA A 134 -37.23 -21.36 4.01
N TRP A 135 -36.40 -22.08 3.24
CA TRP A 135 -35.25 -22.83 3.76
C TRP A 135 -34.03 -21.94 4.03
N ALA A 136 -34.02 -20.69 3.57
CA ALA A 136 -32.88 -19.80 3.74
C ALA A 136 -32.64 -19.50 5.23
N ARG A 137 -31.36 -19.47 5.61
CA ARG A 137 -31.01 -19.01 6.96
C ARG A 137 -31.18 -17.50 7.01
N LYS A 138 -31.86 -16.99 8.04
CA LYS A 138 -32.10 -15.55 8.25
C LYS A 138 -30.84 -14.67 8.10
N ILE A 139 -29.65 -15.18 8.47
CA ILE A 139 -28.38 -14.46 8.35
C ILE A 139 -27.92 -14.22 6.90
N PHE A 140 -28.40 -15.04 5.95
CA PHE A 140 -28.04 -14.98 4.52
C PHE A 140 -29.19 -14.47 3.64
N ALA A 141 -30.29 -13.98 4.22
CA ALA A 141 -31.44 -13.48 3.46
C ALA A 141 -31.05 -12.46 2.38
N GLY A 142 -30.17 -11.51 2.70
CA GLY A 142 -29.72 -10.49 1.75
C GLY A 142 -28.73 -10.98 0.68
N THR A 143 -28.25 -12.23 0.73
CA THR A 143 -27.33 -12.75 -0.28
C THR A 143 -28.06 -13.28 -1.52
N PHE A 144 -29.37 -13.50 -1.44
CA PHE A 144 -30.17 -13.95 -2.59
C PHE A 144 -30.33 -12.88 -3.67
N ASP A 145 -30.16 -11.59 -3.34
CA ASP A 145 -30.16 -10.52 -4.34
C ASP A 145 -29.05 -10.64 -5.38
N LYS A 146 -27.98 -11.38 -5.07
CA LYS A 146 -26.92 -11.73 -6.02
C LYS A 146 -27.44 -12.53 -7.22
N LEU A 147 -28.53 -13.29 -7.05
CA LEU A 147 -29.14 -14.07 -8.12
C LEU A 147 -29.67 -13.17 -9.24
N GLN A 148 -29.96 -11.90 -8.96
CA GLN A 148 -30.35 -10.94 -9.99
C GLN A 148 -29.22 -10.61 -10.97
N ALA A 149 -27.97 -10.99 -10.70
CA ALA A 149 -26.86 -10.78 -11.62
C ALA A 149 -27.11 -11.41 -13.01
N VAL A 150 -27.82 -12.54 -13.08
CA VAL A 150 -28.15 -13.20 -14.37
C VAL A 150 -29.35 -12.58 -15.09
N SER A 151 -30.13 -11.70 -14.44
CA SER A 151 -31.27 -11.02 -15.10
C SER A 151 -30.89 -9.71 -15.80
N LEU A 152 -29.64 -9.25 -15.64
CA LEU A 152 -29.14 -8.00 -16.20
C LEU A 152 -28.79 -8.11 -17.69
N VAL A 153 -29.79 -8.40 -18.53
CA VAL A 153 -29.66 -8.63 -19.97
C VAL A 153 -29.19 -7.41 -20.76
N GLN A 154 -29.06 -6.25 -20.12
CA GLN A 154 -28.35 -5.10 -20.70
C GLN A 154 -26.83 -5.32 -20.74
N PHE A 155 -26.28 -6.34 -20.08
CA PHE A 155 -24.86 -6.69 -20.11
C PHE A 155 -24.65 -8.03 -20.80
N ASP A 156 -23.61 -8.12 -21.63
CA ASP A 156 -23.23 -9.37 -22.29
C ASP A 156 -22.50 -10.31 -21.32
N LYS A 157 -21.83 -9.73 -20.32
CA LYS A 157 -21.06 -10.44 -19.31
C LYS A 157 -20.98 -9.64 -18.02
N VAL A 158 -21.10 -10.35 -16.91
CA VAL A 158 -20.98 -9.80 -15.55
C VAL A 158 -19.82 -10.50 -14.84
N ILE A 159 -18.88 -9.74 -14.32
CA ILE A 159 -17.87 -10.20 -13.36
C ILE A 159 -18.39 -9.85 -11.98
N PHE A 160 -18.99 -10.82 -11.31
CA PHE A 160 -19.56 -10.66 -9.99
C PHE A 160 -18.48 -10.71 -8.91
N LEU A 161 -18.51 -9.79 -7.95
CA LEU A 161 -17.67 -9.77 -6.76
C LEU A 161 -18.50 -9.50 -5.50
N ASP A 162 -18.30 -10.28 -4.45
CA ASP A 162 -18.84 -9.97 -3.13
C ASP A 162 -18.21 -8.69 -2.55
N ASN A 163 -18.97 -7.98 -1.71
CA ASN A 163 -18.46 -6.78 -1.03
C ASN A 163 -17.24 -7.04 -0.16
N ASP A 164 -17.07 -8.26 0.36
CA ASP A 164 -15.92 -8.67 1.16
C ASP A 164 -14.78 -9.26 0.30
N CYS A 165 -14.79 -9.02 -1.01
CA CYS A 165 -13.64 -9.20 -1.88
C CYS A 165 -12.70 -7.99 -1.87
N GLN A 166 -11.44 -8.24 -2.22
CA GLN A 166 -10.41 -7.22 -2.38
C GLN A 166 -9.52 -7.55 -3.56
N VAL A 167 -9.41 -6.63 -4.50
CA VAL A 167 -8.66 -6.80 -5.74
C VAL A 167 -7.21 -6.31 -5.56
N LEU A 168 -6.27 -7.22 -5.75
CA LEU A 168 -4.83 -6.98 -5.56
C LEU A 168 -4.11 -6.66 -6.87
N ARG A 169 -4.66 -7.10 -8.00
CA ARG A 169 -4.12 -6.94 -9.35
C ARG A 169 -5.28 -6.63 -10.30
N ASN A 170 -5.00 -5.97 -11.42
CA ASN A 170 -6.05 -5.74 -12.42
C ASN A 170 -6.67 -7.08 -12.87
N ILE A 171 -7.99 -7.10 -13.02
CA ILE A 171 -8.77 -8.30 -13.35
C ILE A 171 -9.58 -8.13 -14.64
N ASP A 172 -9.32 -7.10 -15.44
CA ASP A 172 -10.11 -6.77 -16.63
C ASP A 172 -10.05 -7.88 -17.67
N HIS A 173 -8.98 -8.68 -17.68
CA HIS A 173 -8.85 -9.84 -18.55
C HIS A 173 -9.88 -10.94 -18.30
N LEU A 174 -10.57 -10.93 -17.15
CA LEU A 174 -11.72 -11.81 -16.91
C LEU A 174 -12.87 -11.52 -17.87
N ALA A 175 -12.92 -10.33 -18.49
CA ALA A 175 -13.88 -10.02 -19.54
C ALA A 175 -13.78 -10.98 -20.74
N TYR A 176 -12.63 -11.66 -20.93
CA TYR A 176 -12.39 -12.58 -22.04
C TYR A 176 -12.51 -14.05 -21.65
N VAL A 177 -12.73 -14.37 -20.37
CA VAL A 177 -12.95 -15.75 -19.95
C VAL A 177 -14.36 -16.19 -20.34
N ASP A 178 -14.50 -17.44 -20.78
CA ASP A 178 -15.81 -18.02 -21.06
C ASP A 178 -16.69 -18.04 -19.81
N ALA A 179 -17.98 -17.77 -19.98
CA ALA A 179 -18.96 -17.77 -18.90
C ALA A 179 -19.94 -18.96 -19.06
N PRO A 180 -20.39 -19.58 -17.96
CA PRO A 180 -20.09 -19.21 -16.56
C PRO A 180 -18.70 -19.68 -16.11
N ALA A 181 -18.01 -18.90 -15.27
CA ALA A 181 -16.74 -19.28 -14.66
C ALA A 181 -16.70 -18.96 -13.16
N ALA A 182 -16.02 -19.79 -12.38
CA ALA A 182 -15.86 -19.58 -10.94
C ALA A 182 -14.62 -20.33 -10.41
N VAL A 183 -14.19 -19.99 -9.20
CA VAL A 183 -13.16 -20.75 -8.48
C VAL A 183 -13.83 -21.89 -7.69
N PHE A 184 -13.23 -23.07 -7.77
CA PHE A 184 -13.64 -24.25 -7.02
C PHE A 184 -12.75 -24.41 -5.78
N HIS A 185 -13.38 -24.68 -4.64
CA HIS A 185 -12.71 -24.96 -3.38
C HIS A 185 -12.94 -26.39 -2.95
N SER A 186 -11.87 -27.05 -2.50
CA SER A 186 -11.99 -28.35 -1.83
C SER A 186 -12.84 -28.22 -0.56
N PRO A 187 -13.52 -29.32 -0.15
CA PRO A 187 -14.17 -29.41 1.14
C PRO A 187 -13.30 -28.86 2.28
N ASP A 188 -13.84 -27.90 3.03
CA ASP A 188 -13.20 -27.30 4.20
C ASP A 188 -14.22 -26.95 5.29
N ALA A 189 -13.76 -26.40 6.42
CA ALA A 189 -14.65 -26.05 7.53
C ALA A 189 -15.72 -24.98 7.19
N LEU A 190 -15.55 -24.23 6.11
CA LEU A 190 -16.44 -23.15 5.68
C LEU A 190 -17.38 -23.60 4.55
N GLN A 191 -16.92 -24.56 3.75
CA GLN A 191 -17.66 -25.20 2.68
C GLN A 191 -17.42 -26.72 2.77
N PRO A 192 -18.08 -27.41 3.72
CA PRO A 192 -17.87 -28.85 3.94
C PRO A 192 -18.14 -29.72 2.71
N GLN A 193 -18.97 -29.23 1.80
CA GLN A 193 -19.33 -29.90 0.55
C GLN A 193 -18.34 -29.63 -0.60
N GLY A 194 -17.41 -28.67 -0.46
CA GLY A 194 -16.59 -28.17 -1.56
C GLY A 194 -17.44 -27.56 -2.69
N GLY A 195 -16.85 -27.38 -3.87
CA GLY A 195 -17.52 -26.84 -5.06
C GLY A 195 -17.20 -25.38 -5.31
N ILE A 196 -18.04 -24.70 -6.11
CA ILE A 196 -17.78 -23.29 -6.45
C ILE A 196 -17.98 -22.37 -5.24
N ASN A 197 -17.27 -21.25 -5.21
CA ASN A 197 -17.58 -20.15 -4.31
C ASN A 197 -18.29 -19.02 -5.07
N SER A 198 -19.44 -18.57 -4.56
CA SER A 198 -20.25 -17.53 -5.21
C SER A 198 -19.75 -16.11 -4.97
N GLY A 199 -18.67 -15.92 -4.21
CA GLY A 199 -18.09 -14.58 -3.95
C GLY A 199 -17.34 -13.99 -5.14
N MET A 200 -16.99 -14.80 -6.13
CA MET A 200 -16.45 -14.33 -7.40
C MET A 200 -16.88 -15.26 -8.54
N MET A 201 -17.57 -14.72 -9.53
CA MET A 201 -18.06 -15.46 -10.69
C MET A 201 -18.01 -14.60 -11.95
N VAL A 202 -17.85 -15.24 -13.10
CA VAL A 202 -18.08 -14.63 -14.42
C VAL A 202 -19.36 -15.23 -14.97
N LEU A 203 -20.36 -14.41 -15.29
CA LEU A 203 -21.71 -14.84 -15.66
C LEU A 203 -22.11 -14.24 -17.01
N ARG A 204 -22.98 -14.93 -17.74
CA ARG A 204 -23.65 -14.42 -18.93
C ARG A 204 -25.13 -14.19 -18.61
N PRO A 205 -25.57 -12.94 -18.43
CA PRO A 205 -26.97 -12.65 -18.16
C PRO A 205 -27.87 -13.10 -19.32
N SER A 206 -29.00 -13.72 -19.00
CA SER A 206 -30.05 -14.08 -19.96
C SER A 206 -31.38 -14.28 -19.24
N ARG A 207 -32.50 -14.16 -19.96
CA ARG A 207 -33.83 -14.37 -19.36
C ARG A 207 -34.01 -15.83 -18.94
N GLU A 208 -33.45 -16.75 -19.72
CA GLU A 208 -33.44 -18.19 -19.48
C GLU A 208 -32.65 -18.52 -18.22
N ALA A 209 -31.42 -18.02 -18.11
CA ALA A 209 -30.59 -18.21 -16.92
C ALA A 209 -31.26 -17.63 -15.66
N ALA A 210 -31.90 -16.47 -15.77
CA ALA A 210 -32.67 -15.90 -14.66
C ALA A 210 -33.84 -16.81 -14.23
N ALA A 211 -34.62 -17.33 -15.19
CA ALA A 211 -35.71 -18.26 -14.89
C ALA A 211 -35.21 -19.56 -14.23
N GLU A 212 -34.13 -20.14 -14.76
CA GLU A 212 -33.52 -21.37 -14.25
C GLU A 212 -32.93 -21.20 -12.85
N VAL A 213 -32.29 -20.07 -12.55
CA VAL A 213 -31.75 -19.77 -11.22
C VAL A 213 -32.88 -19.60 -10.19
N ILE A 214 -33.96 -18.91 -10.57
CA ILE A 214 -35.14 -18.77 -9.70
C ILE A 214 -35.83 -20.11 -9.47
N GLU A 215 -35.91 -20.95 -10.50
CA GLU A 215 -36.43 -22.32 -10.36
C GLU A 215 -35.54 -23.15 -9.43
N ALA A 216 -34.22 -23.12 -9.60
CA ALA A 216 -33.28 -23.80 -8.72
C ALA A 216 -33.43 -23.35 -7.25
N MET A 217 -33.67 -22.06 -7.01
CA MET A 217 -33.93 -21.53 -5.67
C MET A 217 -35.21 -22.10 -5.06
N ARG A 218 -36.29 -22.24 -5.86
CA ARG A 218 -37.60 -22.75 -5.42
C ARG A 218 -37.60 -24.27 -5.24
N SER A 219 -36.87 -24.99 -6.07
CA SER A 219 -36.87 -26.46 -6.10
C SER A 219 -35.97 -27.10 -5.06
N LEU A 220 -35.10 -26.34 -4.38
CA LEU A 220 -34.20 -26.87 -3.37
C LEU A 220 -34.97 -27.32 -2.11
N PRO A 221 -34.90 -28.61 -1.72
CA PRO A 221 -35.61 -29.10 -0.56
C PRO A 221 -34.88 -28.70 0.73
N ALA A 222 -35.65 -28.25 1.72
CA ALA A 222 -35.16 -27.56 2.91
C ALA A 222 -34.17 -28.39 3.76
N ASP A 223 -34.32 -29.71 3.74
CA ASP A 223 -33.51 -30.69 4.45
C ASP A 223 -32.13 -30.95 3.79
N THR A 224 -31.96 -30.59 2.52
CA THR A 224 -30.70 -30.83 1.78
C THR A 224 -29.76 -29.62 1.73
N VAL A 225 -30.24 -28.44 2.14
CA VAL A 225 -29.47 -27.20 2.01
C VAL A 225 -28.58 -26.98 3.24
N VAL A 226 -27.30 -27.32 3.08
CA VAL A 226 -26.32 -27.26 4.18
C VAL A 226 -25.94 -25.84 4.60
N ASP A 227 -25.74 -24.91 3.65
CA ASP A 227 -25.25 -23.55 3.98
C ASP A 227 -26.36 -22.52 4.22
N GLY A 228 -27.54 -22.72 3.61
CA GLY A 228 -28.72 -21.86 3.72
C GLY A 228 -28.57 -20.49 3.03
N SER A 229 -27.68 -20.38 2.04
CA SER A 229 -27.28 -19.15 1.35
C SER A 229 -27.50 -19.22 -0.17
N ASP A 230 -27.19 -18.13 -0.89
CA ASP A 230 -27.16 -18.08 -2.36
C ASP A 230 -26.26 -19.13 -3.00
N GLN A 231 -25.17 -19.54 -2.32
CA GLN A 231 -24.22 -20.50 -2.86
C GLN A 231 -24.86 -21.86 -3.14
N ALA A 232 -25.83 -22.29 -2.32
CA ALA A 232 -26.60 -23.50 -2.57
C ALA A 232 -27.43 -23.43 -3.85
N VAL A 233 -28.00 -22.27 -4.16
CA VAL A 233 -28.75 -22.03 -5.41
C VAL A 233 -27.80 -22.10 -6.61
N TRP A 234 -26.63 -21.45 -6.52
CA TRP A 234 -25.63 -21.51 -7.58
C TRP A 234 -25.13 -22.94 -7.81
N HIS A 235 -24.92 -23.73 -6.75
CA HIS A 235 -24.57 -25.14 -6.89
C HIS A 235 -25.67 -25.93 -7.60
N ALA A 236 -26.94 -25.73 -7.24
CA ALA A 236 -28.07 -26.40 -7.89
C ALA A 236 -28.19 -26.01 -9.38
N TYR A 237 -28.02 -24.74 -9.70
CA TYR A 237 -28.00 -24.24 -11.06
C TYR A 237 -26.84 -24.88 -11.86
N PHE A 238 -25.60 -24.74 -11.41
CA PHE A 238 -24.42 -25.24 -12.13
C PHE A 238 -24.27 -26.77 -12.18
N LYS A 239 -25.11 -27.54 -11.49
CA LYS A 239 -25.23 -28.99 -11.77
C LYS A 239 -25.74 -29.25 -13.19
N ARG A 240 -26.52 -28.33 -13.76
CA ARG A 240 -27.14 -28.46 -15.09
C ARG A 240 -26.35 -27.73 -16.18
N HIS A 241 -25.39 -26.88 -15.80
CA HIS A 241 -24.63 -26.04 -16.72
C HIS A 241 -23.13 -26.17 -16.47
N PRO A 242 -22.32 -26.53 -17.48
CA PRO A 242 -20.87 -26.59 -17.36
C PRO A 242 -20.26 -25.25 -16.93
N VAL A 243 -19.34 -25.27 -15.97
CA VAL A 243 -18.63 -24.08 -15.47
C VAL A 243 -17.14 -24.13 -15.80
N TYR A 244 -16.58 -23.02 -16.27
CA TYR A 244 -15.15 -22.88 -16.45
C TYR A 244 -14.46 -22.60 -15.10
N GLU A 245 -13.52 -23.46 -14.71
CA GLU A 245 -12.75 -23.30 -13.48
C GLU A 245 -11.71 -22.20 -13.64
N LEU A 246 -11.76 -21.23 -12.72
CA LEU A 246 -10.76 -20.18 -12.59
C LEU A 246 -9.64 -20.62 -11.65
N PRO A 247 -8.40 -20.13 -11.88
CA PRO A 247 -7.33 -20.35 -10.92
C PRO A 247 -7.68 -19.86 -9.52
N ARG A 248 -7.25 -20.60 -8.49
CA ARG A 248 -7.54 -20.28 -7.08
C ARG A 248 -7.21 -18.83 -6.67
N GLY A 249 -6.23 -18.20 -7.33
CA GLY A 249 -5.85 -16.81 -7.10
C GLY A 249 -6.94 -15.77 -7.39
N TYR A 250 -8.00 -16.11 -8.13
CA TYR A 250 -9.13 -15.22 -8.44
C TYR A 250 -10.23 -15.23 -7.38
N ASN A 251 -10.15 -16.09 -6.37
CA ASN A 251 -11.07 -16.08 -5.24
C ASN A 251 -10.38 -16.68 -4.01
N PHE A 252 -9.39 -15.97 -3.51
CA PHE A 252 -8.47 -16.51 -2.54
C PHE A 252 -8.97 -16.29 -1.10
N ARG A 253 -9.35 -17.36 -0.38
CA ARG A 253 -9.83 -17.28 1.01
C ARG A 253 -8.70 -17.08 2.02
N THR A 254 -8.90 -16.18 2.98
CA THR A 254 -7.88 -15.81 3.98
C THR A 254 -7.62 -16.84 5.08
N ASN A 255 -8.55 -17.77 5.30
CA ASN A 255 -8.61 -18.67 6.46
C ASN A 255 -8.18 -20.12 6.16
N THR A 256 -7.96 -20.49 4.90
CA THR A 256 -7.44 -21.82 4.54
C THR A 256 -5.91 -21.82 4.64
N GLY A 257 -5.33 -22.35 5.73
CA GLY A 257 -3.88 -22.52 6.00
C GLY A 257 -2.95 -22.33 4.81
N ILE A 258 -2.63 -21.07 4.52
CA ILE A 258 -2.07 -20.68 3.22
C ILE A 258 -0.59 -21.01 3.18
N LEU A 259 -0.14 -21.73 2.15
CA LEU A 259 1.27 -21.75 1.82
C LEU A 259 1.66 -20.37 1.31
N ASP A 260 2.66 -19.80 1.95
CA ASP A 260 3.34 -18.54 1.65
C ASP A 260 3.50 -18.26 0.14
N ARG A 261 3.79 -19.28 -0.67
CA ARG A 261 3.92 -19.20 -2.14
C ARG A 261 2.62 -18.84 -2.87
N ASP A 262 1.47 -19.30 -2.40
CA ASP A 262 0.17 -19.13 -3.11
C ASP A 262 -0.35 -17.69 -2.98
N ARG A 263 0.04 -16.98 -1.91
CA ARG A 263 -0.34 -15.59 -1.68
C ARG A 263 0.20 -14.64 -2.73
N CYS A 264 1.36 -14.98 -3.30
CA CYS A 264 1.96 -14.23 -4.38
C CYS A 264 1.07 -14.21 -5.63
N LEU A 265 0.24 -15.24 -5.80
CA LEU A 265 -0.57 -15.47 -7.01
C LEU A 265 -2.00 -14.93 -6.88
N ALA A 266 -2.34 -14.32 -5.75
CA ALA A 266 -3.67 -13.78 -5.53
C ALA A 266 -3.92 -12.52 -6.40
N TYR A 267 -4.97 -12.58 -7.20
CA TYR A 267 -5.60 -11.43 -7.87
C TYR A 267 -6.71 -10.85 -7.00
N ILE A 268 -7.45 -11.73 -6.32
CA ILE A 268 -8.58 -11.35 -5.48
C ILE A 268 -8.48 -12.12 -4.16
N ILE A 269 -8.63 -11.41 -3.05
CA ILE A 269 -8.79 -12.00 -1.72
C ILE A 269 -10.26 -11.94 -1.34
N HIS A 270 -10.81 -13.03 -0.82
CA HIS A 270 -12.15 -13.10 -0.26
C HIS A 270 -12.10 -13.24 1.26
N HIS A 271 -12.63 -12.23 1.97
CA HIS A 271 -12.62 -12.14 3.43
C HIS A 271 -13.83 -12.87 4.03
N VAL A 272 -13.81 -14.21 3.99
CA VAL A 272 -14.92 -15.07 4.41
C VAL A 272 -15.13 -15.19 5.93
N ASP A 273 -14.11 -14.97 6.77
CA ASP A 273 -14.25 -15.06 8.24
C ASP A 273 -14.67 -13.71 8.84
N LYS A 274 -15.63 -13.72 9.79
CA LYS A 274 -15.98 -12.55 10.62
C LYS A 274 -14.75 -11.88 11.25
N SER A 275 -13.74 -12.65 11.66
CA SER A 275 -12.49 -12.10 12.23
C SER A 275 -11.62 -11.39 11.16
N SER A 276 -11.64 -11.88 9.92
CA SER A 276 -11.01 -11.26 8.76
C SER A 276 -11.79 -10.06 8.22
N ARG A 277 -13.13 -10.09 8.31
CA ARG A 277 -14.06 -8.99 8.00
C ARG A 277 -13.95 -7.82 8.97
N GLN A 278 -13.44 -8.07 10.19
CA GLN A 278 -13.02 -7.03 11.13
C GLN A 278 -11.64 -6.42 10.81
N GLY A 279 -11.03 -6.82 9.68
CA GLY A 279 -9.72 -6.35 9.23
C GLY A 279 -8.55 -6.89 10.04
N THR A 280 -8.79 -7.79 11.00
CA THR A 280 -7.74 -8.44 11.79
C THR A 280 -7.30 -9.74 11.14
N LEU A 281 -6.68 -9.66 9.95
CA LEU A 281 -5.53 -10.54 9.79
C LEU A 281 -4.55 -10.09 10.88
N LYS A 282 -4.30 -10.94 11.89
CA LYS A 282 -3.36 -10.60 12.97
C LYS A 282 -2.10 -10.01 12.32
N PRO A 283 -1.58 -8.86 12.77
CA PRO A 283 -0.38 -8.26 12.19
C PRO A 283 0.80 -9.23 12.09
N GLU A 284 0.81 -10.27 12.92
CA GLU A 284 1.71 -11.42 12.92
C GLU A 284 1.55 -12.34 11.69
N ILE A 285 0.32 -12.61 11.24
CA ILE A 285 0.02 -13.42 10.04
C ILE A 285 0.31 -12.63 8.76
N MET A 286 0.08 -11.31 8.75
CA MET A 286 0.53 -10.46 7.65
C MET A 286 2.06 -10.35 7.61
N ARG A 287 2.73 -10.34 8.78
CA ARG A 287 4.19 -10.24 8.89
C ARG A 287 4.95 -11.53 8.61
N SER A 288 4.48 -12.72 9.03
CA SER A 288 5.20 -13.97 8.77
C SER A 288 5.26 -14.29 7.27
N VAL A 289 4.21 -13.90 6.55
CA VAL A 289 4.11 -14.04 5.10
C VAL A 289 5.01 -13.03 4.38
N TYR A 290 5.09 -11.81 4.90
CA TYR A 290 6.00 -10.78 4.40
C TYR A 290 7.47 -11.21 4.51
N THR A 291 7.90 -11.73 5.66
CA THR A 291 9.31 -12.06 5.90
C THR A 291 9.79 -13.29 5.15
N ARG A 292 8.90 -14.22 4.78
CA ARG A 292 9.29 -15.48 4.11
C ARG A 292 9.19 -15.47 2.59
N THR A 293 8.37 -14.62 1.98
CA THR A 293 8.01 -14.75 0.54
C THR A 293 8.44 -13.60 -0.36
N GLY A 294 8.64 -12.40 0.18
CA GLY A 294 8.89 -11.20 -0.64
C GLY A 294 7.69 -10.73 -1.49
N CYS A 295 6.49 -11.29 -1.28
CA CYS A 295 5.29 -10.96 -2.05
C CYS A 295 4.43 -9.88 -1.36
N TRP A 296 4.30 -8.74 -2.02
CA TRP A 296 3.82 -7.48 -1.44
C TRP A 296 2.32 -7.11 -1.56
N PRO A 297 1.42 -7.77 -2.32
CA PRO A 297 0.07 -7.21 -2.52
C PRO A 297 -0.82 -7.19 -1.26
N LEU A 298 -0.49 -7.94 -0.20
CA LEU A 298 -1.37 -8.18 0.95
C LEU A 298 -1.42 -7.07 2.02
N LEU A 299 -0.49 -6.12 2.02
CA LEU A 299 -0.40 -5.09 3.09
C LEU A 299 -1.18 -3.81 2.80
N MET A 300 -1.91 -3.76 1.69
CA MET A 300 -2.29 -2.48 1.12
C MET A 300 -3.45 -1.73 1.82
N PHE A 301 -4.23 -2.29 2.76
CA PHE A 301 -5.62 -1.78 2.84
C PHE A 301 -6.45 -1.64 4.15
N PRO A 302 -6.09 -2.05 5.39
CA PRO A 302 -7.12 -2.02 6.44
C PRO A 302 -7.40 -0.63 7.08
N ASP A 303 -6.40 0.21 7.32
CA ASP A 303 -6.54 1.14 8.47
C ASP A 303 -6.78 2.63 8.12
N ALA A 304 -6.42 3.13 6.93
CA ALA A 304 -6.50 4.57 6.64
C ALA A 304 -7.94 5.07 6.41
N LEU A 305 -8.78 4.22 5.79
CA LEU A 305 -10.19 4.51 5.51
C LEU A 305 -11.12 4.18 6.68
N ARG A 306 -10.72 3.22 7.54
CA ARG A 306 -11.46 2.80 8.74
C ARG A 306 -11.70 3.95 9.71
N LEU A 307 -10.71 4.80 9.93
CA LEU A 307 -10.77 5.91 10.90
C LEU A 307 -11.83 6.99 10.56
N LYS A 308 -12.18 7.20 9.28
CA LYS A 308 -13.23 8.17 8.90
C LYS A 308 -14.65 7.62 9.02
N VAL A 309 -14.83 6.31 8.85
CA VAL A 309 -16.16 5.66 8.89
C VAL A 309 -16.50 5.18 10.31
N ASP A 310 -15.52 4.71 11.09
CA ASP A 310 -15.74 4.30 12.49
C ASP A 310 -15.96 5.50 13.42
N ALA A 311 -15.27 6.62 13.21
CA ALA A 311 -15.49 7.85 14.00
C ALA A 311 -16.92 8.42 13.87
N ASN A 312 -17.65 8.03 12.83
CA ASN A 312 -19.02 8.47 12.56
C ASN A 312 -20.07 7.35 12.72
N ALA A 313 -19.69 6.11 13.01
CA ALA A 313 -20.61 4.97 13.02
C ALA A 313 -21.75 5.12 14.04
N THR A 314 -21.42 5.59 15.25
CA THR A 314 -22.43 5.87 16.29
C THR A 314 -23.34 7.03 15.89
N ALA A 315 -22.77 8.10 15.35
CA ALA A 315 -23.53 9.25 14.86
C ALA A 315 -24.43 8.90 13.67
N TRP A 316 -24.01 7.97 12.82
CA TRP A 316 -24.81 7.46 11.71
C TRP A 316 -25.89 6.51 12.18
N ASN A 317 -25.58 5.60 13.10
CA ASN A 317 -26.58 4.73 13.72
C ASN A 317 -27.67 5.55 14.43
N GLU A 318 -27.34 6.69 15.05
CA GLU A 318 -28.33 7.59 15.65
C GLU A 318 -29.09 8.41 14.60
N ARG A 319 -28.39 9.02 13.63
CA ARG A 319 -29.00 9.87 12.59
C ARG A 319 -29.92 9.09 11.65
N PHE A 320 -29.58 7.85 11.31
CA PHE A 320 -30.30 7.03 10.35
C PHE A 320 -31.22 5.99 11.00
N ARG A 321 -31.27 5.90 12.34
CA ARG A 321 -32.30 5.10 13.04
C ARG A 321 -33.72 5.51 12.66
N HIS A 322 -33.90 6.77 12.23
CA HIS A 322 -35.20 7.37 11.93
C HIS A 322 -35.28 8.00 10.53
N ALA A 323 -34.22 7.92 9.72
CA ALA A 323 -34.25 8.47 8.36
C ALA A 323 -34.96 7.47 7.42
N PRO A 324 -36.04 7.87 6.74
CA PRO A 324 -36.71 6.97 5.81
C PRO A 324 -35.78 6.65 4.62
N PRO A 325 -35.78 5.40 4.12
CA PRO A 325 -35.14 5.08 2.84
C PRO A 325 -35.80 5.88 1.72
N LEU A 326 -35.06 6.14 0.64
CA LEU A 326 -35.65 6.75 -0.56
C LEU A 326 -36.75 5.82 -1.08
N THR A 327 -37.93 6.37 -1.34
CA THR A 327 -39.01 5.62 -2.01
C THR A 327 -38.66 5.51 -3.50
N ALA A 328 -39.10 4.42 -4.15
CA ALA A 328 -38.78 4.15 -5.55
C ALA A 328 -39.41 5.15 -6.54
N GLU A 329 -40.23 6.10 -6.07
CA GLU A 329 -41.04 7.00 -6.91
C GLU A 329 -40.52 8.45 -6.95
N GLU A 330 -39.50 8.84 -6.18
CA GLU A 330 -38.98 10.23 -6.15
C GLU A 330 -37.89 10.53 -7.21
N GLU A 331 -38.11 10.11 -8.46
CA GLU A 331 -37.30 10.58 -9.61
C GLU A 331 -38.10 11.59 -10.44
N GLY A 332 -38.09 12.86 -10.01
CA GLY A 332 -38.76 13.93 -10.77
C GLY A 332 -38.66 15.33 -10.18
N SER A 333 -37.47 15.92 -10.09
CA SER A 333 -37.31 17.39 -10.15
C SER A 333 -35.84 17.80 -10.37
N PRO A 334 -35.49 18.48 -11.48
CA PRO A 334 -34.13 18.91 -11.78
C PRO A 334 -33.77 20.33 -11.30
N ASP A 335 -34.53 20.95 -10.40
CA ASP A 335 -34.28 22.34 -9.98
C ASP A 335 -33.87 22.47 -8.52
N GLY A 336 -32.57 22.27 -8.27
CA GLY A 336 -32.00 22.40 -6.94
C GLY A 336 -30.47 22.38 -6.90
N VAL A 337 -29.78 22.88 -7.93
CA VAL A 337 -28.32 23.00 -7.93
C VAL A 337 -27.90 24.15 -7.00
N ARG A 338 -27.87 23.89 -5.69
CA ARG A 338 -26.98 24.65 -4.80
C ARG A 338 -25.56 24.30 -5.23
N ASP A 339 -24.78 25.31 -5.59
CA ASP A 339 -23.36 25.21 -5.92
C ASP A 339 -22.56 24.62 -4.73
N ARG A 340 -22.59 23.29 -4.60
CA ARG A 340 -21.77 22.50 -3.67
C ARG A 340 -20.38 22.22 -4.25
N SER A 341 -20.06 22.74 -5.44
CA SER A 341 -18.78 22.52 -6.12
C SER A 341 -17.59 23.18 -5.40
N LEU A 342 -17.84 24.01 -4.38
CA LEU A 342 -16.80 24.80 -3.71
C LEU A 342 -16.22 24.20 -2.41
N LEU A 343 -16.76 23.09 -1.88
CA LEU A 343 -16.22 22.44 -0.69
C LEU A 343 -15.48 21.15 -1.04
N ARG A 344 -14.24 21.30 -1.53
CA ARG A 344 -13.32 20.15 -1.66
C ARG A 344 -13.19 19.43 -0.31
N PRO A 345 -13.24 18.09 -0.28
CA PRO A 345 -13.12 17.33 0.95
C PRO A 345 -11.82 17.64 1.69
N VAL A 346 -11.84 17.59 3.02
CA VAL A 346 -10.66 17.81 3.86
C VAL A 346 -10.16 16.46 4.41
N LEU A 347 -8.88 16.19 4.20
CA LEU A 347 -8.15 15.14 4.91
C LEU A 347 -7.56 15.76 6.19
N ALA A 348 -8.15 15.41 7.33
CA ALA A 348 -7.70 15.83 8.65
C ALA A 348 -7.07 14.64 9.38
N PRO A 349 -5.76 14.37 9.18
CA PRO A 349 -5.07 13.39 10.01
C PRO A 349 -5.18 13.82 11.48
N GLY A 350 -5.47 12.86 12.37
CA GLY A 350 -5.37 13.08 13.80
C GLY A 350 -3.92 13.33 14.23
N ASN A 351 -3.65 13.21 15.54
CA ASN A 351 -2.29 13.31 16.04
C ASN A 351 -1.44 12.17 15.46
N LEU A 352 -0.32 12.53 14.84
CA LEU A 352 0.66 11.54 14.41
C LEU A 352 1.48 11.14 15.62
N VAL A 353 1.51 9.85 15.92
CA VAL A 353 2.21 9.30 17.09
C VAL A 353 3.37 8.42 16.59
N GLY A 354 4.55 8.53 17.20
CA GLY A 354 5.70 7.69 16.85
C GLY A 354 7.05 8.41 17.01
N GLY A 355 8.12 7.86 16.45
CA GLY A 355 9.36 8.62 16.24
C GLY A 355 9.11 9.74 15.22
N LEU A 356 9.85 10.85 15.30
CA LEU A 356 9.63 12.03 14.45
C LEU A 356 9.55 11.65 12.97
N PHE A 357 10.46 10.80 12.49
CA PHE A 357 10.54 10.46 11.09
C PHE A 357 9.43 9.51 10.62
N ASN A 358 8.93 8.63 11.49
CA ASN A 358 7.72 7.88 11.19
C ASN A 358 6.53 8.83 11.00
N GLN A 359 6.47 9.90 11.79
CA GLN A 359 5.44 10.94 11.64
C GLN A 359 5.65 11.78 10.37
N ILE A 360 6.90 12.11 9.99
CA ILE A 360 7.19 12.80 8.72
C ILE A 360 6.77 11.93 7.52
N PHE A 361 7.14 10.64 7.51
CA PHE A 361 6.73 9.73 6.45
C PHE A 361 5.21 9.57 6.38
N ALA A 362 4.54 9.47 7.53
CA ALA A 362 3.08 9.49 7.59
C ALA A 362 2.49 10.80 7.03
N LEU A 363 3.07 11.96 7.35
CA LEU A 363 2.65 13.24 6.77
C LEU A 363 2.78 13.24 5.23
N ILE A 364 3.86 12.67 4.68
CA ILE A 364 4.04 12.56 3.23
C ILE A 364 3.00 11.59 2.63
N GLY A 365 2.71 10.48 3.31
CA GLY A 365 1.59 9.61 2.96
C GLY A 365 0.25 10.34 2.90
N CYS A 366 -0.04 11.18 3.92
CA CYS A 366 -1.21 12.06 3.92
C CYS A 366 -1.24 13.02 2.73
N CYS A 367 -0.07 13.60 2.36
CA CYS A 367 0.02 14.47 1.18
C CYS A 367 -0.38 13.73 -0.09
N LEU A 368 0.15 12.53 -0.29
CA LEU A 368 -0.15 11.71 -1.47
C LEU A 368 -1.63 11.29 -1.53
N VAL A 369 -2.21 10.86 -0.40
CA VAL A 369 -3.64 10.51 -0.32
C VAL A 369 -4.52 11.73 -0.58
N ALA A 370 -4.20 12.88 0.01
CA ALA A 370 -4.96 14.11 -0.21
C ALA A 370 -4.90 14.53 -1.69
N HIS A 371 -3.72 14.46 -2.30
CA HIS A 371 -3.54 14.77 -3.72
C HIS A 371 -4.32 13.80 -4.62
N ALA A 372 -4.22 12.49 -4.38
CA ALA A 372 -4.91 11.46 -5.17
C ALA A 372 -6.44 11.56 -5.08
N THR A 373 -6.97 12.05 -3.95
CA THR A 373 -8.42 12.19 -3.71
C THR A 373 -8.95 13.59 -3.99
N GLY A 374 -8.12 14.52 -4.48
CA GLY A 374 -8.50 15.92 -4.66
C GLY A 374 -8.85 16.65 -3.35
N SER A 375 -8.49 16.10 -2.20
CA SER A 375 -8.77 16.66 -0.88
C SER A 375 -7.77 17.75 -0.49
N ALA A 376 -8.19 18.71 0.34
CA ALA A 376 -7.27 19.59 1.04
C ALA A 376 -6.69 18.89 2.29
N LEU A 377 -5.40 19.05 2.56
CA LEU A 377 -4.75 18.48 3.75
C LEU A 377 -4.77 19.47 4.91
N LEU A 378 -5.35 19.09 6.06
CA LEU A 378 -5.16 19.81 7.31
C LEU A 378 -3.86 19.35 7.97
N LEU A 379 -2.98 20.28 8.35
CA LEU A 379 -1.70 19.91 8.96
C LEU A 379 -1.90 19.20 10.32
N PRO A 380 -1.23 18.05 10.55
CA PRO A 380 -1.35 17.30 11.79
C PRO A 380 -0.60 17.97 12.94
N GLU A 381 -0.87 17.48 14.15
CA GLU A 381 -0.03 17.70 15.32
C GLU A 381 0.87 16.48 15.54
N PHE A 382 2.07 16.70 16.06
CA PHE A 382 3.08 15.68 16.27
C PHE A 382 3.11 15.29 17.74
N THR A 383 3.17 14.00 18.04
CA THR A 383 3.20 13.50 19.42
C THR A 383 4.24 12.41 19.56
N SER A 384 5.21 12.63 20.45
CA SER A 384 6.19 11.60 20.78
C SER A 384 5.54 10.51 21.62
N HIS A 385 5.75 9.24 21.25
CA HIS A 385 5.37 8.11 22.09
C HIS A 385 6.36 7.89 23.25
N VAL A 386 7.54 8.52 23.20
CA VAL A 386 8.56 8.49 24.24
C VAL A 386 8.25 9.61 25.25
N LEU A 387 7.88 9.23 26.47
CA LEU A 387 7.71 10.07 27.69
C LEU A 387 6.54 11.08 27.66
N ASN A 388 5.28 10.64 27.85
CA ASN A 388 4.09 11.52 28.01
C ASN A 388 4.05 12.67 26.98
N GLY A 389 4.36 12.36 25.72
CA GLY A 389 4.86 13.35 24.77
C GLY A 389 3.94 14.55 24.59
N ALA A 390 4.51 15.74 24.77
CA ALA A 390 3.83 16.98 24.43
C ALA A 390 3.35 16.94 22.97
N VAL A 391 2.12 17.39 22.76
CA VAL A 391 1.55 17.59 21.43
C VAL A 391 2.16 18.86 20.85
N GLU A 392 3.01 18.71 19.84
CA GLU A 392 3.68 19.82 19.17
C GLU A 392 2.93 20.12 17.86
N PRO A 393 2.41 21.35 17.67
CA PRO A 393 1.79 21.70 16.40
C PRO A 393 2.85 21.74 15.29
N PHE A 394 2.46 21.42 14.04
CA PHE A 394 3.37 21.45 12.88
C PHE A 394 4.21 22.73 12.83
N GLY A 395 3.58 23.90 12.99
CA GLY A 395 4.25 25.20 12.94
C GLY A 395 5.24 25.49 14.07
N ALA A 396 5.22 24.72 15.16
CA ALA A 396 6.25 24.82 16.21
C ALA A 396 7.53 24.05 15.84
N LEU A 397 7.42 23.03 14.98
CA LEU A 397 8.50 22.17 14.55
C LEU A 397 9.06 22.57 13.19
N PHE A 398 8.18 22.93 12.25
CA PHE A 398 8.49 23.19 10.86
C PHE A 398 7.97 24.54 10.40
N ASP A 399 8.58 25.10 9.36
CA ASP A 399 8.13 26.31 8.68
C ASP A 399 6.83 26.02 7.92
N GLU A 400 5.71 26.31 8.58
CA GLU A 400 4.35 26.05 8.08
C GLU A 400 4.11 26.72 6.73
N GLU A 401 4.49 27.98 6.57
CA GLU A 401 4.20 28.74 5.37
C GLU A 401 5.03 28.24 4.19
N ARG A 402 6.31 27.94 4.42
CA ARG A 402 7.15 27.32 3.39
C ARG A 402 6.62 25.95 2.97
N PHE A 403 6.20 25.12 3.92
CA PHE A 403 5.59 23.82 3.62
C PHE A 403 4.34 23.96 2.76
N ARG A 404 3.40 24.84 3.16
CA ARG A 404 2.16 25.10 2.41
C ARG A 404 2.43 25.62 1.01
N ARG A 405 3.39 26.52 0.83
CA ARG A 405 3.79 27.04 -0.49
C ARG A 405 4.31 25.94 -1.39
N GLY A 406 5.18 25.07 -0.86
CA GLY A 406 5.70 23.92 -1.61
C GLY A 406 4.64 22.91 -2.03
N MET A 407 3.70 22.60 -1.13
CA MET A 407 2.58 21.71 -1.44
C MET A 407 1.64 22.32 -2.47
N ARG A 408 1.35 23.62 -2.37
CA ARG A 408 0.54 24.33 -3.36
C ARG A 408 1.17 24.31 -4.75
N ALA A 409 2.48 24.54 -4.83
CA ALA A 409 3.22 24.46 -6.09
C ALA A 409 3.19 23.04 -6.70
N ALA A 410 3.01 22.00 -5.87
CA ALA A 410 2.85 20.62 -6.30
C ALA A 410 1.38 20.18 -6.42
N GLY A 411 0.43 21.12 -6.53
CA GLY A 411 -0.99 20.82 -6.74
C GLY A 411 -1.79 20.42 -5.50
N LEU A 412 -1.19 20.45 -4.29
CA LEU A 412 -1.87 20.10 -3.04
C LEU A 412 -2.24 21.34 -2.21
N ARG A 413 -3.53 21.51 -1.93
CA ARG A 413 -4.03 22.54 -1.02
C ARG A 413 -3.81 22.11 0.44
N VAL A 414 -3.06 22.91 1.20
CA VAL A 414 -2.79 22.65 2.63
C VAL A 414 -3.40 23.74 3.51
N LEU A 415 -4.17 23.30 4.51
CA LEU A 415 -4.91 24.11 5.47
C LEU A 415 -4.17 24.17 6.81
N ARG A 416 -4.26 25.33 7.45
CA ARG A 416 -3.79 25.54 8.83
C ARG A 416 -4.86 25.11 9.82
N LYS A 417 -4.46 24.45 10.90
CA LYS A 417 -5.33 24.23 12.06
C LYS A 417 -5.47 25.57 12.79
N SER A 418 -6.64 26.22 12.71
CA SER A 418 -6.83 27.52 13.37
C SER A 418 -6.74 27.35 14.89
N THR A 419 -6.09 28.30 15.57
CA THR A 419 -5.96 28.30 17.03
C THR A 419 -7.32 28.38 17.73
N ASN A 420 -8.33 29.00 17.09
CA ASN A 420 -9.69 29.07 17.61
C ASN A 420 -10.49 27.76 17.45
N ALA A 421 -10.16 26.92 16.47
CA ALA A 421 -10.78 25.60 16.34
C ALA A 421 -10.42 24.66 17.51
N ARG A 422 -9.38 24.97 18.31
CA ARG A 422 -9.09 24.19 19.52
C ARG A 422 -10.20 24.26 20.56
N ARG A 423 -11.01 25.34 20.63
CA ARG A 423 -12.09 25.47 21.62
C ARG A 423 -13.39 24.78 21.23
N THR A 424 -13.72 24.70 19.94
CA THR A 424 -14.94 24.03 19.46
C THR A 424 -14.73 22.55 19.15
N TRP A 425 -13.46 22.12 19.02
CA TRP A 425 -13.09 20.72 18.78
C TRP A 425 -12.43 20.05 20.00
N SER A 426 -12.40 20.70 21.17
CA SER A 426 -11.87 20.08 22.40
C SER A 426 -12.93 19.24 23.13
N ALA A 427 -12.53 18.00 23.41
CA ALA A 427 -12.95 17.13 24.51
C ALA A 427 -14.26 16.32 24.42
N SER A 428 -15.22 16.58 23.54
CA SER A 428 -16.49 15.81 23.56
C SER A 428 -16.64 14.67 22.54
N ARG A 429 -15.76 14.47 21.54
CA ARG A 429 -15.99 13.41 20.52
C ARG A 429 -14.79 12.60 20.02
N ALA A 430 -13.56 12.95 20.39
CA ALA A 430 -12.43 12.03 20.18
C ALA A 430 -12.33 11.14 21.41
N GLY A 431 -13.01 9.99 21.37
CA GLY A 431 -12.83 8.94 22.39
C GLY A 431 -11.34 8.70 22.62
N ARG A 432 -10.94 8.53 23.88
CA ARG A 432 -9.59 8.13 24.27
C ARG A 432 -9.33 6.72 23.71
N THR A 433 -9.05 6.59 22.42
CA THR A 433 -8.41 5.40 21.88
C THR A 433 -6.98 5.46 22.39
N SER A 434 -6.73 4.80 23.52
CA SER A 434 -5.39 4.52 23.99
C SER A 434 -4.64 3.75 22.89
N GLY A 435 -3.47 4.26 22.49
CA GLY A 435 -2.48 3.49 21.73
C GLY A 435 -2.35 3.85 20.25
N THR A 436 -1.23 4.53 19.93
CA THR A 436 -0.31 4.25 18.81
C THR A 436 -0.80 4.05 17.35
N SER A 437 -2.09 4.09 17.02
CA SER A 437 -2.61 3.59 15.73
C SER A 437 -2.76 4.62 14.60
N ASN A 438 -2.74 5.93 14.86
CA ASN A 438 -3.16 6.92 13.86
C ASN A 438 -2.13 7.26 12.76
N SER A 439 -0.85 6.88 12.91
CA SER A 439 0.21 7.22 11.93
C SER A 439 0.52 6.08 10.95
N TRP A 440 0.36 4.83 11.38
CA TRP A 440 0.70 3.64 10.60
C TRP A 440 0.05 3.55 9.23
N PRO A 441 -1.24 3.87 9.03
CA PRO A 441 -1.85 3.66 7.73
C PRO A 441 -1.25 4.55 6.64
N TYR A 442 -0.86 5.77 7.03
CA TYR A 442 -0.21 6.72 6.13
C TYR A 442 1.27 6.39 5.93
N LEU A 443 1.92 5.84 6.96
CA LEU A 443 3.29 5.34 6.89
C LEU A 443 3.39 4.16 5.92
N ASP A 444 2.46 3.21 6.00
CA ASP A 444 2.37 2.06 5.12
C ASP A 444 2.07 2.49 3.69
N TYR A 445 1.16 3.45 3.52
CA TYR A 445 0.90 4.05 2.21
C TYR A 445 2.18 4.65 1.61
N PHE A 446 2.92 5.46 2.36
CA PHE A 446 4.18 6.05 1.92
C PHE A 446 5.19 4.97 1.47
N TYR A 447 5.44 3.95 2.29
CA TYR A 447 6.36 2.88 1.92
C TYR A 447 5.89 2.07 0.71
N SER A 448 4.58 1.83 0.56
CA SER A 448 4.03 1.12 -0.59
C SER A 448 4.23 1.88 -1.91
N VAL A 449 4.09 3.21 -1.90
CA VAL A 449 4.29 4.05 -3.09
C VAL A 449 5.77 4.10 -3.44
N ARG A 450 6.63 4.28 -2.43
CA ARG A 450 8.08 4.37 -2.61
C ARG A 450 8.68 3.07 -3.14
N GLU A 451 8.26 1.92 -2.62
CA GLU A 451 8.79 0.61 -3.06
C GLU A 451 8.33 0.27 -4.49
N ARG A 452 7.07 0.59 -4.85
CA ARG A 452 6.61 0.48 -6.25
C ARG A 452 7.49 1.28 -7.20
N ARG A 453 7.79 2.52 -6.83
CA ARG A 453 8.64 3.42 -7.62
C ARG A 453 10.08 2.93 -7.74
N ARG A 454 10.64 2.42 -6.65
CA ARG A 454 11.97 1.79 -6.63
C ARG A 454 12.04 0.61 -7.61
N ARG A 455 10.99 -0.21 -7.67
CA ARG A 455 10.91 -1.35 -8.60
C ARG A 455 10.72 -0.91 -10.06
N MET A 456 9.98 0.18 -10.29
CA MET A 456 9.78 0.78 -11.60
C MET A 456 10.93 1.70 -12.04
N CYS A 457 12.01 1.80 -11.24
CA CYS A 457 13.09 2.79 -11.43
C CYS A 457 12.61 4.24 -11.58
N THR A 458 11.39 4.55 -11.18
CA THR A 458 10.90 5.93 -11.20
C THR A 458 11.43 6.65 -9.97
N GLY A 459 11.92 7.87 -10.13
CA GLY A 459 12.33 8.71 -9.01
C GLY A 459 11.22 8.98 -7.98
N LEU A 460 11.53 9.80 -6.99
CA LEU A 460 10.57 10.22 -5.97
C LEU A 460 9.33 10.87 -6.61
N HIS A 461 8.17 10.77 -5.95
CA HIS A 461 6.97 11.47 -6.41
C HIS A 461 7.24 12.98 -6.45
N PRO A 462 6.76 13.74 -7.46
CA PRO A 462 6.92 15.20 -7.47
C PRO A 462 6.44 15.85 -6.17
N LEU A 463 5.27 15.45 -5.67
CA LEU A 463 4.76 15.82 -4.35
C LEU A 463 5.65 15.38 -3.17
N GLU A 464 6.23 14.18 -3.19
CA GLU A 464 7.19 13.75 -2.15
C GLU A 464 8.44 14.63 -2.17
N THR A 465 8.98 14.91 -3.36
CA THR A 465 10.12 15.81 -3.58
C THR A 465 9.79 17.21 -3.05
N ALA A 466 8.61 17.74 -3.37
CA ALA A 466 8.15 19.02 -2.87
C ALA A 466 8.00 19.03 -1.33
N ALA A 467 7.58 17.90 -0.73
CA ALA A 467 7.42 17.78 0.71
C ALA A 467 8.79 17.85 1.39
N TRP A 468 9.78 17.07 0.93
CA TRP A 468 11.14 17.11 1.44
C TRP A 468 11.83 18.46 1.25
N ARG A 469 11.65 19.13 0.10
CA ARG A 469 12.22 20.46 -0.16
C ARG A 469 11.66 21.53 0.78
N SER A 470 10.40 21.40 1.15
CA SER A 470 9.69 22.40 1.95
C SER A 470 9.62 22.09 3.44
N LEU A 471 10.01 20.88 3.86
CA LEU A 471 10.11 20.48 5.26
C LEU A 471 11.33 21.12 5.94
N ARG A 472 11.25 22.42 6.22
CA ARG A 472 12.29 23.18 6.93
C ARG A 472 11.95 23.34 8.40
N PRO A 473 12.95 23.33 9.29
CA PRO A 473 12.72 23.64 10.71
C PRO A 473 12.05 25.01 10.86
N ALA A 474 11.14 25.13 11.83
CA ALA A 474 10.54 26.41 12.17
C ALA A 474 11.63 27.45 12.50
N PRO A 475 11.43 28.75 12.23
CA PRO A 475 12.46 29.78 12.43
C PRO A 475 13.13 29.76 13.82
N PRO A 476 12.42 29.52 14.95
CA PRO A 476 13.06 29.37 16.25
C PRO A 476 14.03 28.18 16.32
N ILE A 477 13.66 27.02 15.78
CA ILE A 477 14.51 25.82 15.76
C ILE A 477 15.69 26.02 14.78
N ALA A 478 15.46 26.68 13.64
CA ALA A 478 16.53 27.00 12.71
C ALA A 478 17.60 27.91 13.35
N ARG A 479 17.18 28.95 14.10
CA ARG A 479 18.09 29.79 14.88
C ARG A 479 18.81 29.02 15.99
N GLU A 480 18.11 28.11 16.65
CA GLU A 480 18.68 27.22 17.66
C GLU A 480 19.75 26.29 17.06
N ALA A 481 19.47 25.66 15.90
CA ALA A 481 20.43 24.85 15.17
C ALA A 481 21.65 25.65 14.71
N ALA A 482 21.45 26.89 14.26
CA ALA A 482 22.55 27.79 13.87
C ALA A 482 23.43 28.15 15.07
N ARG A 483 22.82 28.54 16.20
CA ARG A 483 23.55 28.82 17.45
C ARG A 483 24.31 27.59 17.93
N PHE A 484 23.68 26.42 17.92
CA PHE A 484 24.33 25.17 18.29
C PHE A 484 25.54 24.88 17.41
N ARG A 485 25.44 25.03 16.09
CA ARG A 485 26.59 24.84 15.19
C ARG A 485 27.73 25.80 15.51
N ALA A 486 27.41 27.06 15.78
CA ALA A 486 28.41 28.06 16.15
C ALA A 486 29.11 27.72 17.48
N THR A 487 28.35 27.39 18.53
CA THR A 487 28.91 27.08 19.86
C THR A 487 29.64 25.74 19.88
N ALA A 488 29.19 24.75 19.12
CA ALA A 488 29.84 23.46 18.99
C ALA A 488 31.07 23.51 18.07
N GLY A 489 31.36 24.65 17.44
CA GLY A 489 32.48 24.83 16.51
C GLY A 489 32.34 24.01 15.23
N LEU A 490 31.12 23.74 14.78
CA LEU A 490 30.83 23.05 13.52
C LEU A 490 31.02 24.03 12.36
N ARG A 491 32.23 24.08 11.78
CA ARG A 491 32.61 24.94 10.65
C ARG A 491 32.19 24.31 9.31
N GLU A 492 32.37 25.02 8.18
CA GLU A 492 31.73 24.78 6.87
C GLU A 492 31.74 23.33 6.33
N SER A 493 32.66 22.47 6.74
CA SER A 493 32.73 21.07 6.34
C SER A 493 32.86 20.10 7.54
N TYR A 494 31.73 19.84 8.20
CA TYR A 494 31.61 18.81 9.25
C TYR A 494 30.82 17.60 8.75
N GLY A 495 31.08 16.44 9.37
CA GLY A 495 30.29 15.22 9.18
C GLY A 495 29.15 15.10 10.19
N CYS A 496 28.10 14.37 9.86
CA CYS A 496 27.12 13.91 10.84
C CYS A 496 27.04 12.38 10.86
N VAL A 497 26.96 11.80 12.06
CA VAL A 497 26.67 10.38 12.27
C VAL A 497 25.41 10.22 13.13
N HIS A 498 24.51 9.34 12.71
CA HIS A 498 23.35 8.94 13.49
C HIS A 498 23.68 7.70 14.31
N ALA A 499 23.98 7.91 15.59
CA ALA A 499 24.32 6.86 16.55
C ALA A 499 23.22 6.61 17.58
N ARG A 500 22.02 7.13 17.30
CA ARG A 500 20.85 6.92 18.13
C ARG A 500 20.45 5.45 18.06
N ILE A 501 20.30 4.82 19.21
CA ILE A 501 19.60 3.55 19.35
C ILE A 501 18.37 3.84 20.20
N GLU A 502 17.27 4.14 19.53
CA GLU A 502 16.00 4.28 20.23
C GLU A 502 15.57 2.91 20.76
N ARG A 503 14.91 2.88 21.92
CA ARG A 503 14.51 1.61 22.54
C ARG A 503 13.55 0.85 21.62
N ASP A 504 12.69 1.56 20.89
CA ASP A 504 11.83 1.00 19.85
C ASP A 504 12.64 0.44 18.67
N MET A 505 13.76 1.07 18.29
CA MET A 505 14.66 0.53 17.26
C MET A 505 15.31 -0.79 17.65
N LEU A 506 15.62 -1.02 18.93
CA LEU A 506 16.09 -2.33 19.41
C LEU A 506 15.01 -3.40 19.29
N PHE A 507 13.75 -3.04 19.58
CA PHE A 507 12.62 -3.95 19.41
C PHE A 507 12.21 -4.14 17.95
N SER A 508 12.58 -3.21 17.06
CA SER A 508 12.24 -3.26 15.64
C SER A 508 13.36 -3.74 14.75
N ALA A 509 14.60 -3.85 15.22
CA ALA A 509 15.77 -4.26 14.46
C ALA A 509 15.54 -5.55 13.65
N ASP A 510 15.07 -6.61 14.31
CA ASP A 510 14.72 -7.87 13.67
C ASP A 510 13.50 -7.72 12.75
N ARG A 511 12.58 -6.81 13.09
CA ARG A 511 11.34 -6.57 12.32
C ARG A 511 11.60 -5.83 10.99
N VAL A 512 12.62 -4.97 10.93
CA VAL A 512 12.97 -4.21 9.73
C VAL A 512 14.02 -4.91 8.86
N GLY A 513 14.52 -6.09 9.28
CA GLY A 513 15.48 -6.88 8.51
C GLY A 513 16.84 -6.19 8.31
N ALA A 514 17.16 -5.16 9.10
CA ALA A 514 18.39 -4.38 8.98
C ALA A 514 19.46 -4.76 10.02
N GLY A 515 19.23 -5.86 10.75
CA GLY A 515 20.09 -6.30 11.86
C GLY A 515 19.98 -5.39 13.09
N PRO A 516 20.72 -5.66 14.17
CA PRO A 516 20.83 -4.72 15.28
C PRO A 516 21.52 -3.42 14.84
N PRO A 517 21.15 -2.26 15.42
CA PRO A 517 21.85 -1.03 15.12
C PRO A 517 23.31 -1.10 15.60
N PRO A 518 24.28 -0.59 14.81
CA PRO A 518 25.69 -0.61 15.16
C PRO A 518 25.98 0.29 16.37
N THR A 519 26.98 -0.08 17.16
CA THR A 519 27.51 0.79 18.22
C THR A 519 28.26 1.97 17.63
N LEU A 520 28.49 3.04 18.41
CA LEU A 520 29.29 4.16 17.92
C LEU A 520 30.72 3.71 17.59
N ALA A 521 31.29 2.74 18.33
CA ALA A 521 32.59 2.15 18.03
C ALA A 521 32.62 1.45 16.66
N GLN A 522 31.60 0.64 16.36
CA GLN A 522 31.45 -0.02 15.05
C GLN A 522 31.27 1.01 13.93
N LEU A 523 30.51 2.08 14.18
CA LEU A 523 30.37 3.20 13.25
C LEU A 523 31.72 3.87 12.99
N GLN A 524 32.51 4.11 14.03
CA GLN A 524 33.83 4.75 13.92
C GLN A 524 34.82 3.89 13.12
N GLU A 525 34.85 2.58 13.37
CA GLU A 525 35.67 1.64 12.61
C GLU A 525 35.29 1.64 11.12
N GLY A 526 33.99 1.53 10.81
CA GLY A 526 33.50 1.59 9.43
C GLY A 526 33.80 2.92 8.75
N MET A 527 33.63 4.05 9.46
CA MET A 527 33.96 5.38 8.92
C MET A 527 35.46 5.56 8.66
N ALA A 528 36.33 5.00 9.51
CA ALA A 528 37.78 5.09 9.34
C ALA A 528 38.28 4.37 8.07
N ALA A 529 37.50 3.43 7.54
CA ALA A 529 37.78 2.74 6.29
C ALA A 529 37.37 3.54 5.04
N VAL A 530 36.79 4.74 5.19
CA VAL A 530 36.29 5.55 4.07
C VAL A 530 37.04 6.89 4.00
N PRO A 531 38.13 6.99 3.19
CA PRO A 531 38.95 8.19 3.12
C PRO A 531 38.20 9.48 2.81
N ALA A 532 37.09 9.39 2.05
CA ALA A 532 36.24 10.54 1.73
C ALA A 532 35.60 11.21 2.97
N LEU A 533 35.51 10.52 4.11
CA LEU A 533 34.98 11.08 5.35
C LEU A 533 36.03 11.88 6.14
N HIS A 534 37.32 11.62 5.90
CA HIS A 534 38.42 12.14 6.73
C HIS A 534 38.68 13.65 6.57
N GLY A 535 38.11 14.27 5.53
CA GLY A 535 38.18 15.73 5.36
C GLY A 535 37.41 16.53 6.41
N ALA A 536 36.48 15.90 7.14
CA ALA A 536 35.75 16.57 8.21
C ALA A 536 36.59 16.63 9.50
N ARG A 537 36.86 17.85 9.99
CA ARG A 537 37.56 18.09 11.26
C ARG A 537 36.66 17.94 12.47
N GLU A 538 35.34 18.06 12.26
CA GLU A 538 34.32 17.87 13.27
C GLU A 538 33.28 16.84 12.82
N VAL A 539 32.82 16.01 13.75
CA VAL A 539 31.73 15.06 13.53
C VAL A 539 30.64 15.31 14.58
N PHE A 540 29.45 15.66 14.10
CA PHE A 540 28.25 15.78 14.93
C PHE A 540 27.59 14.41 15.11
N VAL A 541 27.29 14.05 16.36
CA VAL A 541 26.67 12.76 16.70
C VAL A 541 25.20 13.00 17.07
N ALA A 542 24.29 12.60 16.19
CA ALA A 542 22.84 12.67 16.41
C ALA A 542 22.37 11.48 17.26
N VAL A 543 21.95 11.76 18.49
CA VAL A 543 21.52 10.77 19.51
C VAL A 543 20.19 11.12 20.18
N GLY A 544 19.57 12.26 19.88
CA GLY A 544 18.40 12.74 20.61
C GLY A 544 18.68 12.89 22.12
N LYS A 545 17.75 12.43 22.98
CA LYS A 545 17.88 12.49 24.45
C LYS A 545 18.51 11.24 25.10
N ASN A 546 18.71 10.15 24.35
CA ASN A 546 19.15 8.87 24.90
C ASN A 546 20.49 8.47 24.28
N VAL A 547 21.58 8.54 25.06
CA VAL A 547 22.84 7.85 24.74
C VAL A 547 22.80 6.50 25.45
N PRO A 548 22.60 5.37 24.75
CA PRO A 548 22.08 4.17 25.42
C PRO A 548 23.13 3.17 25.91
N ARG A 549 24.45 3.47 25.86
CA ARG A 549 25.48 2.56 26.38
C ARG A 549 26.64 3.33 27.03
N LYS A 550 27.09 2.88 28.21
CA LYS A 550 28.32 3.38 28.87
C LYS A 550 29.54 3.38 27.94
N ALA A 551 29.60 2.43 27.00
CA ALA A 551 30.65 2.37 25.99
C ALA A 551 30.61 3.55 25.00
N ASP A 552 29.42 3.96 24.54
CA ASP A 552 29.25 5.12 23.67
C ASP A 552 29.54 6.42 24.45
N GLU A 553 29.15 6.50 25.74
CA GLU A 553 29.55 7.61 26.61
C GLU A 553 31.08 7.73 26.72
N LYS A 554 31.79 6.62 26.97
CA LYS A 554 33.26 6.60 27.04
C LYS A 554 33.90 7.09 25.75
N MET A 555 33.33 6.73 24.60
CA MET A 555 33.86 7.17 23.32
C MET A 555 33.54 8.63 22.99
N LEU A 556 32.35 9.12 23.34
CA LEU A 556 32.06 10.55 23.27
C LEU A 556 32.92 11.35 24.26
N ALA A 557 33.40 10.72 25.34
CA ALA A 557 34.32 11.33 26.30
C ALA A 557 35.77 11.41 25.77
N SER A 558 36.20 10.49 24.90
CA SER A 558 37.51 10.60 24.22
C SER A 558 37.57 11.84 23.31
N GLY A 559 36.40 12.31 22.86
CA GLY A 559 36.24 13.56 22.13
C GLY A 559 36.75 13.52 20.68
N ARG A 560 37.27 12.38 20.20
CA ARG A 560 37.87 12.27 18.85
C ARG A 560 37.55 10.94 18.15
N THR A 561 37.44 11.00 16.82
CA THR A 561 37.38 9.83 15.92
C THR A 561 38.78 9.21 15.73
N ALA A 562 38.84 8.06 15.06
CA ALA A 562 40.09 7.36 14.77
C ALA A 562 41.05 8.15 13.86
N TRP A 563 40.53 9.04 13.01
CA TRP A 563 41.32 9.94 12.16
C TRP A 563 41.51 11.34 12.77
N GLY A 564 41.22 11.51 14.06
CA GLY A 564 41.51 12.73 14.81
C GLY A 564 40.46 13.84 14.78
N ALA A 565 39.34 13.64 14.06
CA ALA A 565 38.23 14.61 14.04
C ALA A 565 37.55 14.70 15.40
N ARG A 566 37.16 15.92 15.80
CA ARG A 566 36.53 16.16 17.10
C ARG A 566 35.05 15.78 17.07
N PHE A 567 34.58 15.01 18.06
CA PHE A 567 33.15 14.86 18.29
C PHE A 567 32.58 16.16 18.85
N ALA A 568 31.65 16.77 18.12
CA ALA A 568 31.03 18.04 18.51
C ALA A 568 30.06 17.90 19.70
N ARG A 569 29.70 16.67 20.06
CA ARG A 569 28.87 16.33 21.22
C ARG A 569 29.70 15.48 22.18
N THR A 570 30.28 16.09 23.22
CA THR A 570 31.06 15.35 24.23
C THR A 570 30.14 14.61 25.20
N ALA A 571 30.62 13.61 25.94
CA ALA A 571 29.82 12.90 26.96
C ALA A 571 29.31 13.85 28.08
N THR A 572 30.12 14.85 28.45
CA THR A 572 29.70 15.96 29.31
C THR A 572 28.66 16.81 28.61
N GLY A 573 28.79 17.15 27.32
CA GLY A 573 27.73 17.78 26.53
C GLY A 573 26.51 16.89 26.25
N ALA A 574 26.58 15.57 26.40
CA ALA A 574 25.43 14.68 26.34
C ALA A 574 24.66 14.63 27.67
N ARG A 575 25.36 14.89 28.80
CA ARG A 575 24.76 15.13 30.12
C ARG A 575 24.43 16.62 30.38
N VAL A 576 25.07 17.56 29.69
CA VAL A 576 25.03 19.03 29.87
C VAL A 576 24.39 19.76 28.67
N SER A 577 24.03 19.10 27.56
CA SER A 577 23.21 19.68 26.48
C SER A 577 21.94 18.85 26.34
N TYR A 578 20.82 19.25 26.92
CA TYR A 578 20.35 20.59 27.22
C TYR A 578 20.80 21.15 28.58
N ASP A 579 21.63 22.19 28.58
CA ASP A 579 21.96 23.04 29.75
C ASP A 579 20.67 23.35 30.54
N SER A 580 20.68 23.58 31.85
CA SER A 580 19.47 24.07 32.55
C SER A 580 18.92 25.37 31.95
N ARG A 581 19.73 26.09 31.16
CA ARG A 581 19.34 27.24 30.33
C ARG A 581 18.69 26.90 28.97
N TRP A 582 18.89 25.70 28.43
CA TRP A 582 18.31 25.23 27.17
C TRP A 582 17.23 24.15 27.40
N SER A 583 17.36 23.36 28.46
CA SER A 583 16.31 22.51 29.01
C SER A 583 15.37 23.43 29.79
N SER A 584 14.53 24.16 29.05
CA SER A 584 13.17 24.23 29.56
C SER A 584 12.78 22.77 29.83
N ALA A 585 12.39 22.43 31.06
CA ALA A 585 12.00 21.08 31.47
C ALA A 585 10.91 20.44 30.55
N ASN A 586 10.43 21.17 29.54
CA ASN A 586 9.38 20.84 28.59
C ASN A 586 9.84 20.58 27.14
N SER A 587 11.13 20.53 26.79
CA SER A 587 11.50 20.26 25.38
C SER A 587 11.09 18.84 24.97
N SER A 588 10.15 18.70 24.02
CA SER A 588 9.68 17.37 23.60
C SER A 588 10.80 16.60 22.88
N TYR A 589 10.74 15.26 22.94
CA TYR A 589 11.58 14.39 22.12
C TYR A 589 11.54 14.81 20.64
N THR A 590 10.37 15.22 20.15
CA THR A 590 10.13 15.60 18.75
C THR A 590 10.94 16.83 18.39
N ARG A 591 10.93 17.86 19.24
CA ARG A 591 11.74 19.07 19.05
C ARG A 591 13.23 18.77 18.97
N ALA A 592 13.75 17.94 19.87
CA ALA A 592 15.16 17.55 19.87
C ALA A 592 15.54 16.79 18.59
N ALA A 593 14.66 15.91 18.09
CA ALA A 593 14.90 15.21 16.83
C ALA A 593 14.88 16.16 15.61
N VAL A 594 14.03 17.20 15.61
CA VAL A 594 14.05 18.23 14.54
C VAL A 594 15.33 19.05 14.61
N LEU A 595 15.85 19.35 15.81
CA LEU A 595 17.13 20.05 15.98
C LEU A 595 18.30 19.22 15.43
N ASP A 596 18.39 17.93 15.82
CA ASP A 596 19.40 17.00 15.28
C ASP A 596 19.29 16.89 13.75
N PHE A 597 18.07 16.81 13.21
CA PHE A 597 17.83 16.82 11.76
C PHE A 597 18.32 18.12 11.10
N ALA A 598 18.02 19.27 11.70
CA ALA A 598 18.44 20.58 11.18
C ALA A 598 19.97 20.72 11.14
N VAL A 599 20.67 20.21 12.16
CA VAL A 599 22.13 20.19 12.20
C VAL A 599 22.68 19.21 11.16
N CYS A 600 22.17 17.97 11.08
CA CYS A 600 22.70 16.98 10.14
C CYS A 600 22.40 17.30 8.67
N ARG A 601 21.32 18.02 8.36
CA ARG A 601 21.05 18.57 7.02
C ARG A 601 22.15 19.51 6.53
N GLY A 602 22.86 20.15 7.46
CA GLY A 602 23.95 21.08 7.18
C GLY A 602 25.29 20.40 6.88
N ALA A 603 25.44 19.11 7.19
CA ALA A 603 26.71 18.40 7.13
C ALA A 603 27.16 18.12 5.68
N ALA A 604 28.48 18.06 5.47
CA ALA A 604 29.10 17.72 4.19
C ALA A 604 28.86 16.25 3.81
N TRP A 605 28.75 15.37 4.80
CA TRP A 605 28.39 13.97 4.64
C TRP A 605 27.57 13.47 5.82
N PHE A 606 26.83 12.39 5.60
CA PHE A 606 26.02 11.73 6.64
C PHE A 606 26.27 10.22 6.69
N VAL A 607 26.42 9.65 7.88
CA VAL A 607 26.51 8.20 8.12
C VAL A 607 25.39 7.77 9.06
N GLY A 608 24.63 6.72 8.70
CA GLY A 608 23.56 6.23 9.56
C GLY A 608 23.14 4.79 9.29
N TRP A 609 22.54 4.16 10.28
CA TRP A 609 21.99 2.80 10.15
C TRP A 609 20.71 2.81 9.29
N PRO A 610 20.62 1.99 8.23
CA PRO A 610 19.49 2.01 7.29
C PRO A 610 18.16 1.55 7.91
N GLY A 611 18.18 0.81 9.02
CA GLY A 611 16.96 0.44 9.76
C GLY A 611 16.31 1.61 10.51
N SER A 612 16.99 2.76 10.62
CA SER A 612 16.43 3.94 11.26
C SER A 612 15.67 4.83 10.29
N SER A 613 14.43 5.18 10.65
CA SER A 613 13.64 6.15 9.88
C SER A 613 14.27 7.56 9.85
N PHE A 614 15.04 7.94 10.88
CA PHE A 614 15.83 9.18 10.87
C PHE A 614 16.89 9.15 9.77
N SER A 615 17.69 8.08 9.72
CA SER A 615 18.73 7.92 8.70
C SER A 615 18.14 7.91 7.29
N GLN A 616 17.02 7.18 7.09
CA GLN A 616 16.33 7.13 5.81
C GLN A 616 15.80 8.50 5.39
N GLY A 617 15.15 9.23 6.30
CA GLY A 617 14.60 10.56 6.01
C GLY A 617 15.68 11.57 5.66
N LEU A 618 16.80 11.55 6.38
CA LEU A 618 17.94 12.43 6.08
C LEU A 618 18.64 12.06 4.76
N ALA A 619 18.77 10.78 4.44
CA ALA A 619 19.31 10.34 3.15
C ALA A 619 18.44 10.86 1.98
N ILE A 620 17.12 10.77 2.11
CA ILE A 620 16.18 11.31 1.12
C ILE A 620 16.33 12.82 1.00
N ASP A 621 16.40 13.51 2.14
CA ASP A 621 16.53 14.96 2.15
C ASP A 621 17.84 15.43 1.48
N GLN A 622 18.96 14.76 1.76
CA GLN A 622 20.27 14.99 1.15
C GLN A 622 20.21 14.81 -0.38
N GLN A 623 19.60 13.70 -0.82
CA GLN A 623 19.39 13.41 -2.25
C GLN A 623 18.57 14.50 -2.95
N VAL A 624 17.51 14.99 -2.30
CA VAL A 624 16.58 15.96 -2.89
C VAL A 624 17.13 17.40 -2.93
N ASN A 625 17.95 17.78 -1.95
CA ASN A 625 18.29 19.19 -1.71
C ASN A 625 19.75 19.56 -1.96
N ARG A 626 20.69 18.62 -1.84
CA ARG A 626 22.12 18.98 -1.79
C ARG A 626 23.01 18.10 -2.66
N GLY A 627 22.58 16.89 -2.97
CA GLY A 627 23.47 15.90 -3.59
C GLY A 627 24.67 15.52 -2.72
N ALA A 628 24.67 15.90 -1.43
CA ALA A 628 25.77 15.55 -0.54
C ALA A 628 25.73 14.04 -0.25
N PRO A 629 26.91 13.40 -0.13
CA PRO A 629 26.99 11.96 0.00
C PRO A 629 26.42 11.48 1.34
N TRP A 630 25.74 10.34 1.30
CA TRP A 630 25.28 9.63 2.46
C TRP A 630 25.80 8.19 2.43
N TYR A 631 26.06 7.63 3.62
CA TYR A 631 26.67 6.34 3.80
C TYR A 631 25.83 5.50 4.76
N ALA A 632 25.53 4.27 4.36
CA ALA A 632 24.81 3.31 5.20
C ALA A 632 25.82 2.58 6.11
N ALA A 633 25.53 2.54 7.40
CA ALA A 633 26.32 1.75 8.34
C ALA A 633 25.64 0.41 8.63
N CYS A 634 26.34 -0.69 8.40
CA CYS A 634 25.87 -2.05 8.61
C CYS A 634 26.85 -2.79 9.54
N PRO A 635 26.37 -3.59 10.51
CA PRO A 635 27.24 -4.41 11.34
C PRO A 635 28.10 -5.36 10.49
N LEU A 636 29.38 -5.54 10.87
CA LEU A 636 30.31 -6.48 10.22
C LEU A 636 29.71 -7.90 10.21
N GLY A 637 29.73 -8.55 9.03
CA GLY A 637 29.23 -9.91 8.84
C GLY A 637 27.74 -10.04 8.53
N GLN A 638 26.96 -8.96 8.56
CA GLN A 638 25.56 -8.97 8.11
C GLN A 638 25.41 -8.24 6.78
N SER A 639 24.94 -8.96 5.75
CA SER A 639 24.71 -8.36 4.44
C SER A 639 23.63 -7.29 4.54
N CYS A 640 23.99 -6.05 4.24
CA CYS A 640 23.05 -5.11 3.63
C CYS A 640 22.89 -5.46 2.13
N HIS A 641 22.48 -6.70 1.88
CA HIS A 641 22.28 -7.38 0.59
C HIS A 641 23.43 -7.52 -0.43
N ASP A 642 24.67 -7.06 -0.20
CA ASP A 642 25.85 -7.50 -0.99
C ASP A 642 27.18 -7.08 -0.31
N PRO A 643 28.05 -8.01 0.13
CA PRO A 643 29.30 -7.69 0.84
C PRO A 643 30.41 -7.08 -0.05
N ALA A 644 30.27 -7.05 -1.38
CA ALA A 644 31.32 -6.53 -2.27
C ALA A 644 31.20 -5.03 -2.65
N LYS A 645 30.19 -4.29 -2.16
CA LYS A 645 29.85 -2.94 -2.70
C LYS A 645 29.60 -1.84 -1.66
N VAL A 646 30.05 -2.01 -0.41
CA VAL A 646 29.43 -1.33 0.75
C VAL A 646 29.78 0.16 0.97
N TRP A 647 30.78 0.76 0.31
CA TRP A 647 31.20 2.15 0.68
C TRP A 647 31.12 3.21 -0.41
N LYS A 648 30.70 2.87 -1.63
CA LYS A 648 30.29 3.85 -2.65
C LYS A 648 28.96 3.43 -3.25
N ARG A 649 27.88 4.10 -2.85
CA ARG A 649 26.65 4.13 -3.62
C ARG A 649 26.29 5.59 -3.88
N GLU A 650 26.78 6.12 -5.01
CA GLU A 650 26.03 7.17 -5.69
C GLU A 650 24.64 6.59 -5.93
N PHE A 651 23.63 7.16 -5.28
CA PHE A 651 22.23 6.90 -5.62
C PHE A 651 21.92 7.67 -6.91
N ALA A 652 22.66 7.37 -7.97
CA ALA A 652 22.40 7.83 -9.32
C ALA A 652 21.83 6.67 -10.13
N GLU A 653 20.91 6.99 -11.02
CA GLU A 653 20.11 6.12 -11.90
C GLU A 653 20.89 5.09 -12.76
N LYS A 654 22.21 4.94 -12.57
CA LYS A 654 23.09 4.06 -13.34
C LYS A 654 22.78 2.57 -13.23
N THR A 655 22.13 2.09 -12.17
CA THR A 655 21.70 0.67 -12.11
C THR A 655 20.50 0.35 -13.01
N CYS A 656 19.80 1.36 -13.57
CA CYS A 656 18.68 1.08 -14.47
C CYS A 656 19.09 1.12 -15.96
N THR A 657 20.11 1.90 -16.34
CA THR A 657 20.66 1.85 -17.71
C THR A 657 21.37 0.54 -18.04
N THR A 658 22.03 -0.12 -17.07
CA THR A 658 22.71 -1.40 -17.35
C THR A 658 21.74 -2.58 -17.51
N ARG A 659 20.51 -2.49 -16.99
CA ARG A 659 19.52 -3.58 -17.07
C ARG A 659 18.68 -3.53 -18.34
N MET A 660 18.38 -2.34 -18.88
CA MET A 660 17.75 -2.20 -20.21
C MET A 660 18.74 -2.44 -21.36
N ALA A 661 20.02 -2.09 -21.21
CA ALA A 661 21.03 -2.34 -22.25
C ALA A 661 21.37 -3.84 -22.41
N ALA A 662 21.23 -4.64 -21.34
CA ALA A 662 21.49 -6.08 -21.38
C ALA A 662 20.38 -6.90 -22.09
N GLU A 663 19.14 -6.39 -22.13
CA GLU A 663 18.01 -7.04 -22.83
C GLU A 663 17.89 -6.63 -24.30
N LEU A 664 18.50 -5.51 -24.72
CA LEU A 664 18.56 -5.10 -26.13
C LEU A 664 19.72 -5.74 -26.91
N LEU A 665 20.71 -6.34 -26.24
CA LEU A 665 21.86 -7.02 -26.88
C LEU A 665 21.71 -8.54 -27.00
N THR A 666 20.61 -9.15 -26.53
CA THR A 666 20.36 -10.60 -26.63
C THR A 666 19.53 -11.03 -27.84
N ARG A 667 19.36 -10.18 -28.84
CA ARG A 667 18.84 -10.56 -30.17
C ARG A 667 19.70 -10.01 -31.29
N ARG A 668 20.91 -10.55 -31.44
CA ARG A 668 21.63 -10.60 -32.71
C ARG A 668 22.74 -11.64 -32.61
N THR A 669 22.40 -12.88 -32.94
CA THR A 669 23.20 -13.79 -33.76
C THR A 669 22.38 -15.06 -33.95
N ASP A 670 21.71 -15.15 -35.10
CA ASP A 670 21.47 -16.45 -35.73
C ASP A 670 22.81 -16.95 -36.31
N GLY A 671 23.00 -18.26 -36.25
CA GLY A 671 23.82 -19.00 -37.22
C GLY A 671 25.03 -19.74 -36.64
N GLY A 672 24.94 -21.07 -36.58
CA GLY A 672 26.11 -21.96 -36.59
C GLY A 672 25.96 -23.19 -35.72
N ALA A 673 25.73 -24.34 -36.36
CA ALA A 673 25.59 -25.66 -35.78
C ALA A 673 26.93 -26.32 -35.36
N ASP A 674 26.77 -27.45 -34.65
CA ASP A 674 27.67 -28.61 -34.48
C ASP A 674 28.54 -28.74 -33.21
N ASP A 675 28.13 -29.75 -32.41
CA ASP A 675 28.94 -30.86 -31.86
C ASP A 675 30.16 -30.59 -30.94
N LYS A 676 29.99 -30.84 -29.62
CA LYS A 676 30.51 -32.04 -28.90
C LYS A 676 30.47 -31.92 -27.38
N LEU A 677 30.06 -33.04 -26.78
CA LEU A 677 30.19 -33.48 -25.40
C LEU A 677 31.68 -33.53 -24.95
N CYS A 678 32.03 -33.01 -23.76
CA CYS A 678 32.84 -33.70 -22.73
C CYS A 678 33.23 -32.81 -21.52
N VAL A 679 33.54 -33.53 -20.44
CA VAL A 679 33.65 -33.19 -19.01
C VAL A 679 35.04 -32.65 -18.61
N ALA A 680 35.10 -31.86 -17.52
CA ALA A 680 36.10 -31.87 -16.42
C ALA A 680 36.84 -30.55 -16.09
N ASN A 681 36.60 -30.09 -14.86
CA ASN A 681 37.54 -29.68 -13.79
C ASN A 681 38.89 -28.96 -14.07
N ARG A 682 39.08 -27.89 -13.27
CA ARG A 682 40.32 -27.22 -12.76
C ARG A 682 40.77 -25.89 -13.40
N SER A 683 40.95 -24.95 -12.48
CA SER A 683 41.71 -23.69 -12.43
C SER A 683 42.93 -23.52 -13.36
N TRP A 684 43.16 -22.32 -13.90
CA TRP A 684 44.17 -21.32 -13.48
C TRP A 684 44.16 -20.07 -14.42
N VAL A 685 44.46 -18.91 -13.81
CA VAL A 685 45.16 -17.69 -14.32
C VAL A 685 44.61 -16.91 -15.53
N CYS A 686 44.25 -15.66 -15.24
CA CYS A 686 44.10 -14.58 -16.21
C CYS A 686 45.46 -14.18 -16.80
N THR A 687 45.59 -14.22 -18.12
CA THR A 687 46.50 -13.34 -18.87
C THR A 687 45.68 -12.39 -19.74
N SER A 688 46.20 -11.18 -19.85
CA SER A 688 45.64 -10.00 -20.50
C SER A 688 45.55 -10.14 -22.03
N GLY A 689 44.45 -9.66 -22.62
CA GLY A 689 44.40 -9.41 -24.07
C GLY A 689 43.09 -8.78 -24.55
N GLY A 690 43.16 -7.49 -24.93
CA GLY A 690 42.39 -6.90 -26.02
C GLY A 690 40.89 -6.63 -25.82
N GLY A 691 40.52 -5.38 -25.54
CA GLY A 691 39.16 -4.88 -25.69
C GLY A 691 39.16 -3.41 -26.11
N GLY A 692 38.86 -3.15 -27.38
CA GLY A 692 38.74 -1.79 -27.93
C GLY A 692 37.55 -1.03 -27.32
N THR A 693 37.76 0.25 -27.05
CA THR A 693 36.74 1.18 -26.58
C THR A 693 35.98 1.78 -27.76
N ALA A 694 34.64 1.73 -27.72
CA ALA A 694 33.78 2.50 -28.62
C ALA A 694 34.09 4.00 -28.52
N SER A 695 34.01 4.71 -29.63
CA SER A 695 34.39 6.13 -29.71
C SER A 695 33.31 7.03 -29.13
N ASP A 696 33.67 8.21 -28.65
CA ASP A 696 32.72 9.23 -28.18
C ASP A 696 31.68 9.63 -29.24
N ALA A 697 31.97 9.40 -30.52
CA ALA A 697 31.02 9.63 -31.62
C ALA A 697 29.84 8.66 -31.58
N ASP A 698 30.07 7.40 -31.20
CA ASP A 698 29.04 6.35 -31.14
C ASP A 698 28.04 6.63 -30.00
N LEU A 699 28.53 7.15 -28.87
CA LEU A 699 27.69 7.57 -27.74
C LEU A 699 26.86 8.82 -28.08
N LYS A 700 27.40 9.74 -28.86
CA LYS A 700 26.70 10.98 -29.24
C LYS A 700 25.55 10.71 -30.22
N ALA A 701 25.70 9.75 -31.13
CA ALA A 701 24.66 9.34 -32.07
C ALA A 701 23.44 8.70 -31.37
N VAL A 702 23.66 7.90 -30.33
CA VAL A 702 22.60 7.27 -29.54
C VAL A 702 21.80 8.32 -28.75
N VAL A 703 22.45 9.36 -28.24
CA VAL A 703 21.78 10.44 -27.49
C VAL A 703 20.92 11.33 -28.40
N GLU A 704 21.35 11.59 -29.65
CA GLU A 704 20.53 12.33 -30.62
C GLU A 704 19.31 11.53 -31.09
N ALA A 705 19.44 10.22 -31.27
CA ALA A 705 18.32 9.35 -31.69
C ALA A 705 17.20 9.22 -30.64
N MET A 706 17.45 9.60 -29.38
CA MET A 706 16.49 9.52 -28.28
C MET A 706 15.69 10.81 -28.03
N LYS A 707 15.91 11.87 -28.81
CA LYS A 707 15.08 13.07 -28.70
C LYS A 707 13.72 12.85 -29.35
N PRO A 708 12.59 13.08 -28.66
CA PRO A 708 11.27 12.98 -29.27
C PRO A 708 11.08 14.08 -30.34
N PRO A 709 10.32 13.80 -31.43
CA PRO A 709 10.08 14.80 -32.46
C PRO A 709 9.25 15.96 -31.89
N LEU A 710 9.70 17.19 -32.13
CA LEU A 710 8.93 18.39 -31.87
C LEU A 710 7.75 18.44 -32.87
N LEU A 711 6.53 18.35 -32.35
CA LEU A 711 5.32 18.60 -33.13
C LEU A 711 5.23 20.10 -33.49
N PRO A 712 4.85 20.46 -34.72
CA PRO A 712 4.69 21.86 -35.10
C PRO A 712 3.42 22.45 -34.47
N VAL A 713 3.58 23.56 -33.74
CA VAL A 713 2.47 24.39 -33.26
C VAL A 713 1.97 25.22 -34.42
N GLY A 714 0.87 24.80 -35.04
CA GLY A 714 0.12 25.62 -36.00
C GLY A 714 -0.74 26.65 -35.26
N MET A 715 -0.37 27.93 -35.37
CA MET A 715 -1.23 29.06 -35.01
C MET A 715 -1.97 29.52 -36.27
N HIS A 716 -3.28 29.34 -36.30
CA HIS A 716 -4.19 30.15 -37.11
C HIS A 716 -5.55 30.24 -36.40
N VAL A 717 -5.82 31.39 -35.76
CA VAL A 717 -7.11 32.09 -35.88
C VAL A 717 -6.82 33.59 -35.75
N ALA A 718 -7.04 34.31 -36.85
CA ALA A 718 -7.20 35.75 -36.88
C ALA A 718 -8.63 36.04 -37.31
N LYS A 719 -9.47 36.45 -36.35
CA LYS A 719 -10.49 37.51 -36.37
C LYS A 719 -11.45 37.30 -35.21
#